data_AF-A0A8C5AUB9-F1
#
_entry.id   AF-A0A8C5AUB9-F1
#
_cell.length_a   1.000
_cell.length_b   1.000
_cell.length_c   1.000
_cell.angle_alpha   90.00
_cell.angle_beta   90.00
_cell.angle_gamma   90.00
#
_symmetry.space_group_name_H-M   'P 1'
#
loop_
_entity.id
_entity.type
_entity.pdbx_description
1 polymer ?
#
loop_
_entity_poly.entity_id
_entity_poly.type
_entity_poly.pdbx_seq_one_letter_code
_entity_poly.pdbx_strand_id
1 'polypeptide(L)'
;MLCFLSFLNQHIFNDLSGSVSLAWVGDGTGVILALTTFQLPFLMIKFGQSKLYRSNDYGKTFLDVTELINNTFIRTEFGIAIGPENSGKVIMTGDVSGEQGYRIFASDDFGNSFTQHDLPFIPVMQITYNPRDANVLLVTSNHNQLWLSKDFGVNWVKIHDMPFCLSFLLYQIIGTNGALTPNKAQRMLDLKRTTDYGKTIKTVANNIFSFGLGGRFLFASVMTGKGTLRMIHVSVDQGELWNMAQLPPVGHEEFYSILAANDDMVFMHVDEPGDSGCGTIYVSDDRGIVYSKSLERHLYTTIGGDTDFTNVTSLRGVFITSTLAEDSSVQSVVSFDRGGEWVPLMKPTNSRCDATAKDPEKCSLHIHAAYSTSKQLGVPMLPLSEPNAVGLIIAHGSVGDSISVMNPDVYVSDDGGYSWFKALNGPHHYSILDSGGLIVAVEHNPTKPVNQIKFSTDEGQCWGVYNFTNEPIMFTGLASEPGARSMNVSLWGYSDSVFSQYWVSFTIDFRELLTRDCGDNDYVPWLAHSDDISDRNDGCMLGYKEKFLRLRKDSVCLNGRQFKVNPEPTPCLCTLDDFLCDFGYFRKENSSECLEQPDLKGQDLEFCLHGKEEKLMTSGYRRIPGDKCEGGETPTREEIDLRTRCVNVLKSSSSAAIIVTVTIVMLLSIAAGALFIKKYVCGGRFLVHRYSVLQQHAEANGLNGDEPLETDHTPNGKIEFHNDSDEDLLE
;
A
#
# COMPACT_ATOMS: atom_id res chain seq x y z
N MET A 1 51.14 6.60 -12.12
CA MET A 1 51.09 5.21 -11.58
C MET A 1 51.79 5.25 -10.24
N LEU A 2 51.20 4.69 -9.17
CA LEU A 2 51.50 4.94 -7.73
C LEU A 2 50.92 6.26 -7.18
N CYS A 3 49.61 6.26 -6.94
CA CYS A 3 48.92 7.10 -5.92
C CYS A 3 47.45 6.68 -5.66
N PHE A 4 46.94 5.62 -6.31
CA PHE A 4 45.51 5.26 -6.40
C PHE A 4 45.13 4.00 -5.59
N LEU A 5 45.84 3.68 -4.51
CA LEU A 5 45.73 2.38 -3.80
C LEU A 5 45.09 2.44 -2.40
N SER A 6 44.46 3.56 -2.01
CA SER A 6 43.95 3.77 -0.65
C SER A 6 42.41 3.68 -0.54
N PHE A 7 41.68 4.21 -1.53
CA PHE A 7 40.21 4.29 -1.48
C PHE A 7 39.43 3.00 -1.79
N LEU A 8 40.06 2.03 -2.46
CA LEU A 8 39.45 0.75 -2.83
C LEU A 8 39.97 -0.37 -1.92
N ASN A 9 39.06 -1.06 -1.24
CA ASN A 9 39.37 -2.15 -0.31
C ASN A 9 38.64 -3.41 -0.76
N GLN A 10 39.36 -4.51 -0.99
CA GLN A 10 38.82 -5.80 -1.41
C GLN A 10 38.84 -6.78 -0.24
N HIS A 11 37.73 -7.48 -0.01
CA HIS A 11 37.66 -8.60 0.93
C HIS A 11 37.13 -9.87 0.25
N ILE A 12 37.79 -10.99 0.47
CA ILE A 12 37.43 -12.31 -0.07
C ILE A 12 36.92 -13.19 1.08
N PHE A 13 35.68 -13.66 0.96
CA PHE A 13 35.07 -14.54 1.95
C PHE A 13 35.28 -16.00 1.53
N ASN A 14 36.17 -16.69 2.26
CA ASN A 14 36.46 -18.11 2.04
C ASN A 14 35.35 -18.98 2.64
N ASP A 15 34.20 -19.05 1.99
CA ASP A 15 33.04 -19.84 2.41
C ASP A 15 32.32 -20.55 1.24
N LEU A 16 31.59 -21.61 1.59
CA LEU A 16 30.83 -22.47 0.64
C LEU A 16 29.34 -22.12 0.56
N SER A 17 28.86 -21.12 1.30
CA SER A 17 27.44 -20.75 1.28
C SER A 17 27.03 -20.08 -0.03
N GLY A 18 25.83 -20.45 -0.52
CA GLY A 18 25.17 -19.78 -1.64
C GLY A 18 24.44 -18.48 -1.27
N SER A 19 24.45 -18.04 0.00
CA SER A 19 23.76 -16.82 0.44
C SER A 19 24.51 -16.05 1.54
N VAL A 20 24.31 -14.73 1.55
CA VAL A 20 24.87 -13.82 2.56
C VAL A 20 23.74 -12.94 3.08
N SER A 21 23.58 -12.87 4.41
CA SER A 21 22.74 -11.88 5.08
C SER A 21 23.61 -10.76 5.62
N LEU A 22 23.31 -9.52 5.24
CA LEU A 22 24.04 -8.31 5.67
C LEU A 22 23.17 -7.49 6.62
N ALA A 23 23.77 -6.98 7.69
CA ALA A 23 23.12 -6.09 8.64
C ALA A 23 24.07 -4.99 9.11
N TRP A 24 23.65 -3.72 8.98
CA TRP A 24 24.30 -2.57 9.60
C TRP A 24 23.92 -2.48 11.07
N VAL A 25 24.86 -2.11 11.95
CA VAL A 25 24.63 -2.02 13.40
C VAL A 25 24.86 -0.58 13.88
N GLY A 26 23.80 0.22 13.86
CA GLY A 26 23.81 1.65 14.21
C GLY A 26 24.26 2.58 13.07
N ASP A 27 23.85 3.84 13.16
CA ASP A 27 24.25 4.96 12.30
C ASP A 27 25.60 5.55 12.72
N GLY A 28 26.50 5.76 11.75
CA GLY A 28 27.80 6.38 11.97
C GLY A 28 28.85 5.47 12.61
N THR A 29 28.54 4.19 12.83
CA THR A 29 29.41 3.22 13.48
C THR A 29 30.38 2.53 12.51
N GLY A 30 30.02 2.46 11.22
CA GLY A 30 30.72 1.65 10.22
C GLY A 30 30.61 0.14 10.45
N VAL A 31 29.78 -0.33 11.40
CA VAL A 31 29.70 -1.75 11.76
C VAL A 31 28.75 -2.50 10.83
N ILE A 32 29.27 -3.55 10.19
CA ILE A 32 28.50 -4.47 9.35
C ILE A 32 28.71 -5.90 9.85
N LEU A 33 27.63 -6.64 10.03
CA LEU A 33 27.66 -8.10 10.19
C LEU A 33 27.29 -8.76 8.87
N ALA A 34 28.08 -9.74 8.45
CA ALA A 34 27.80 -10.61 7.31
C ALA A 34 27.69 -12.06 7.80
N LEU A 35 26.49 -12.62 7.76
CA LEU A 35 26.20 -14.00 8.14
C LEU A 35 26.05 -14.84 6.89
N THR A 36 26.79 -15.93 6.80
CA THR A 36 26.64 -16.94 5.74
C THR A 36 26.25 -18.28 6.36
N THR A 37 25.41 -19.05 5.65
CA THR A 37 24.91 -20.33 6.15
C THR A 37 24.87 -21.39 5.06
N PHE A 38 25.33 -22.58 5.38
CA PHE A 38 25.39 -23.71 4.46
C PHE A 38 24.80 -24.95 5.12
N GLN A 39 23.95 -25.69 4.40
CA GLN A 39 23.34 -26.91 4.91
C GLN A 39 23.43 -28.02 3.86
N LEU A 40 24.01 -29.16 4.24
CA LEU A 40 24.09 -30.34 3.38
C LEU A 40 22.85 -31.24 3.56
N PRO A 41 22.11 -31.56 2.48
CA PRO A 41 21.00 -32.51 2.55
C PRO A 41 21.51 -33.97 2.52
N PHE A 42 22.02 -34.45 3.65
CA PHE A 42 22.36 -35.88 3.83
C PHE A 42 21.29 -36.62 4.64
N LEU A 43 21.09 -37.91 4.31
CA LEU A 43 20.05 -38.74 4.93
C LEU A 43 20.13 -38.71 6.47
N MET A 44 19.02 -38.33 7.10
CA MET A 44 18.77 -38.34 8.55
C MET A 44 19.65 -37.42 9.45
N ILE A 45 20.69 -36.75 8.94
CA ILE A 45 21.53 -35.84 9.75
C ILE A 45 21.69 -34.49 9.05
N LYS A 46 21.17 -33.43 9.66
CA LYS A 46 21.39 -32.04 9.21
C LYS A 46 22.79 -31.59 9.62
N PHE A 47 23.75 -31.66 8.71
CA PHE A 47 25.00 -30.91 8.84
C PHE A 47 24.78 -29.49 8.31
N GLY A 48 24.56 -28.56 9.24
CA GLY A 48 24.53 -27.12 8.99
C GLY A 48 25.79 -26.46 9.54
N GLN A 49 26.35 -25.51 8.81
CA GLN A 49 27.43 -24.63 9.26
C GLN A 49 27.01 -23.18 9.01
N SER A 50 27.36 -22.29 9.94
CA SER A 50 27.27 -20.85 9.73
C SER A 50 28.65 -20.22 9.90
N LYS A 51 28.90 -19.12 9.20
CA LYS A 51 30.00 -18.21 9.50
C LYS A 51 29.48 -16.81 9.73
N LEU A 52 30.08 -16.12 10.69
CA LEU A 52 29.78 -14.73 11.01
C LEU A 52 31.03 -13.90 10.79
N TYR A 53 30.95 -12.92 9.92
CA TYR A 53 31.99 -11.94 9.69
C TYR A 53 31.56 -10.57 10.21
N ARG A 54 32.51 -9.79 10.73
CA ARG A 54 32.27 -8.45 11.24
C ARG A 54 33.26 -7.44 10.66
N SER A 55 32.72 -6.34 10.14
CA SER A 55 33.45 -5.11 9.84
C SER A 55 33.14 -4.04 10.90
N ASN A 56 34.07 -3.11 11.10
CA ASN A 56 33.90 -1.87 11.86
C ASN A 56 34.38 -0.64 11.07
N ASP A 57 34.51 -0.77 9.75
CA ASP A 57 35.14 0.19 8.84
C ASP A 57 34.36 0.38 7.53
N TYR A 58 33.03 0.24 7.59
CA TYR A 58 32.11 0.31 6.45
C TYR A 58 32.29 -0.80 5.41
N GLY A 59 32.79 -1.96 5.83
CA GLY A 59 33.00 -3.13 4.97
C GLY A 59 34.31 -3.09 4.18
N LYS A 60 35.27 -2.23 4.55
CA LYS A 60 36.61 -2.23 3.93
C LYS A 60 37.39 -3.49 4.33
N THR A 61 37.27 -3.90 5.59
CA THR A 61 37.80 -5.16 6.10
C THR A 61 36.74 -5.91 6.91
N PHE A 62 36.82 -7.24 6.88
CA PHE A 62 35.98 -8.12 7.68
C PHE A 62 36.86 -9.11 8.45
N LEU A 63 36.48 -9.38 9.69
CA LEU A 63 37.07 -10.39 10.56
C LEU A 63 36.09 -11.56 10.68
N ASP A 64 36.57 -12.80 10.52
CA ASP A 64 35.79 -14.00 10.86
C ASP A 64 35.69 -14.07 12.40
N VAL A 65 34.46 -13.93 12.90
CA VAL A 65 34.11 -13.93 14.33
C VAL A 65 33.16 -15.10 14.66
N THR A 66 33.16 -16.14 13.83
CA THR A 66 32.31 -17.34 13.98
C THR A 66 32.52 -18.06 15.32
N GLU A 67 33.69 -17.92 15.93
CA GLU A 67 33.97 -18.44 17.27
C GLU A 67 33.11 -17.80 18.37
N LEU A 68 32.67 -16.54 18.22
CA LEU A 68 31.79 -15.87 19.19
C LEU A 68 30.40 -16.52 19.28
N ILE A 69 29.98 -17.21 18.22
CA ILE A 69 28.73 -18.00 18.19
C ILE A 69 28.99 -19.51 18.41
N ASN A 70 30.16 -19.90 18.93
CA ASN A 70 30.59 -21.29 19.11
C ASN A 70 30.43 -22.16 17.85
N ASN A 71 30.58 -21.58 16.65
CA ASN A 71 30.33 -22.25 15.36
C ASN A 71 28.92 -22.87 15.22
N THR A 72 27.94 -22.35 15.96
CA THR A 72 26.55 -22.84 15.97
C THR A 72 25.85 -22.50 14.65
N PHE A 73 24.99 -23.39 14.18
CA PHE A 73 24.14 -23.12 13.02
C PHE A 73 23.06 -22.08 13.36
N ILE A 74 23.10 -20.95 12.67
CA ILE A 74 22.14 -19.84 12.78
C ILE A 74 21.02 -20.01 11.76
N ARG A 75 19.80 -19.72 12.20
CA ARG A 75 18.57 -19.87 11.45
C ARG A 75 18.28 -18.63 10.59
N THR A 76 18.56 -18.72 9.29
CA THR A 76 18.35 -17.60 8.35
C THR A 76 16.89 -17.16 8.24
N GLU A 77 15.93 -18.04 8.53
CA GLU A 77 14.50 -17.67 8.58
C GLU A 77 14.16 -16.62 9.65
N PHE A 78 15.04 -16.41 10.65
CA PHE A 78 14.91 -15.35 11.65
C PHE A 78 15.84 -14.16 11.39
N GLY A 79 16.72 -14.23 10.38
CA GLY A 79 17.69 -13.19 10.03
C GLY A 79 18.62 -12.76 11.17
N ILE A 80 19.13 -11.53 11.08
CA ILE A 80 19.88 -10.85 12.15
C ILE A 80 18.96 -9.76 12.71
N ALA A 81 18.55 -9.88 13.97
CA ALA A 81 17.65 -8.91 14.61
C ALA A 81 18.46 -7.77 15.24
N ILE A 82 18.48 -6.62 14.56
CA ILE A 82 19.18 -5.41 14.99
C ILE A 82 18.29 -4.56 15.90
N GLY A 83 18.85 -4.07 17.00
CA GLY A 83 18.17 -3.17 17.94
C GLY A 83 17.95 -1.77 17.35
N PRO A 84 16.98 -1.01 17.87
CA PRO A 84 16.68 0.33 17.37
C PRO A 84 17.86 1.31 17.57
N GLU A 85 17.92 2.31 16.68
CA GLU A 85 18.87 3.43 16.72
C GLU A 85 20.34 2.95 16.92
N ASN A 86 21.09 3.62 17.80
CA ASN A 86 22.48 3.30 18.14
C ASN A 86 22.57 2.47 19.44
N SER A 87 21.57 1.63 19.71
CA SER A 87 21.58 0.73 20.88
C SER A 87 22.70 -0.32 20.86
N GLY A 88 23.30 -0.57 19.69
CA GLY A 88 24.37 -1.55 19.50
C GLY A 88 23.94 -3.01 19.67
N LYS A 89 22.63 -3.26 19.83
CA LYS A 89 22.10 -4.59 20.15
C LYS A 89 21.88 -5.44 18.91
N VAL A 90 22.25 -6.71 19.01
CA VAL A 90 22.12 -7.72 17.96
C VAL A 90 21.65 -9.04 18.57
N ILE A 91 20.65 -9.67 17.97
CA ILE A 91 20.21 -11.03 18.31
C ILE A 91 20.24 -11.90 17.05
N MET A 92 20.83 -13.09 17.18
CA MET A 92 20.72 -14.19 16.21
C MET A 92 20.19 -15.44 16.90
N THR A 93 19.37 -16.22 16.21
CA THR A 93 18.77 -17.45 16.75
C THR A 93 19.44 -18.67 16.13
N GLY A 94 19.89 -19.63 16.94
CA GLY A 94 20.54 -20.86 16.50
C GLY A 94 19.94 -22.12 17.11
N ASP A 95 20.24 -23.27 16.47
CA ASP A 95 19.80 -24.59 16.92
C ASP A 95 20.70 -25.12 18.05
N VAL A 96 20.10 -25.72 19.09
CA VAL A 96 20.85 -26.47 20.12
C VAL A 96 21.10 -27.89 19.63
N SER A 97 22.36 -28.31 19.54
CA SER A 97 22.73 -29.65 19.06
C SER A 97 22.28 -30.75 20.03
N GLY A 98 21.31 -31.57 19.63
CA GLY A 98 20.92 -32.80 20.34
C GLY A 98 19.62 -32.74 21.14
N GLU A 99 19.04 -31.56 21.33
CA GLU A 99 17.74 -31.38 21.98
C GLU A 99 16.77 -30.57 21.10
N GLN A 100 15.47 -30.57 21.41
CA GLN A 100 14.46 -29.75 20.72
C GLN A 100 14.48 -28.27 21.21
N GLY A 101 15.69 -27.74 21.42
CA GLY A 101 15.93 -26.42 22.00
C GLY A 101 16.41 -25.39 20.97
N TYR A 102 16.07 -24.13 21.20
CA TYR A 102 16.59 -22.98 20.47
C TYR A 102 17.38 -22.08 21.43
N ARG A 103 18.43 -21.46 20.92
CA ARG A 103 19.29 -20.54 21.67
C ARG A 103 19.38 -19.21 20.94
N ILE A 104 19.50 -18.12 21.70
CA ILE A 104 19.87 -16.82 21.15
C ILE A 104 21.33 -16.49 21.46
N PHE A 105 21.96 -15.82 20.49
CA PHE A 105 23.25 -15.16 20.60
C PHE A 105 22.95 -13.66 20.65
N ALA A 106 23.14 -13.07 21.83
CA ALA A 106 22.79 -11.68 22.11
C ALA A 106 24.06 -10.85 22.37
N SER A 107 24.23 -9.77 21.61
CA SER A 107 25.29 -8.77 21.77
C SER A 107 24.66 -7.42 22.10
N ASP A 108 25.25 -6.67 23.03
CA ASP A 108 24.90 -5.27 23.33
C ASP A 108 26.07 -4.29 23.09
N ASP A 109 27.09 -4.75 22.36
CA ASP A 109 28.36 -4.06 22.14
C ASP A 109 28.71 -3.93 20.65
N PHE A 110 27.70 -3.82 19.78
CA PHE A 110 27.83 -3.76 18.32
C PHE A 110 28.48 -5.02 17.71
N GLY A 111 28.21 -6.19 18.28
CA GLY A 111 28.72 -7.49 17.82
C GLY A 111 30.20 -7.76 18.13
N ASN A 112 30.80 -7.05 19.10
CA ASN A 112 32.16 -7.37 19.56
C ASN A 112 32.19 -8.64 20.42
N SER A 113 31.12 -8.92 21.17
CA SER A 113 30.94 -10.15 21.95
C SER A 113 29.48 -10.62 21.94
N PHE A 114 29.27 -11.93 22.13
CA PHE A 114 27.93 -12.53 22.14
C PHE A 114 27.75 -13.39 23.40
N THR A 115 26.67 -13.12 24.13
CA THR A 115 26.18 -13.95 25.23
C THR A 115 25.16 -14.96 24.73
N GLN A 116 25.07 -16.12 25.39
CA GLN A 116 24.25 -17.26 24.95
C GLN A 116 23.15 -17.54 25.96
N HIS A 117 21.88 -17.52 25.51
CA HIS A 117 20.72 -17.77 26.35
C HIS A 117 19.81 -18.81 25.68
N ASP A 118 19.53 -19.90 26.39
CA ASP A 118 18.60 -20.94 25.94
C ASP A 118 17.16 -20.47 26.11
N LEU A 119 16.35 -20.64 25.06
CA LEU A 119 14.94 -20.23 25.08
C LEU A 119 14.08 -21.34 25.73
N PRO A 120 13.18 -21.00 26.67
CA PRO A 120 12.24 -21.96 27.25
C PRO A 120 11.07 -22.32 26.31
N PHE A 121 11.17 -21.98 25.02
CA PHE A 121 10.16 -22.17 23.99
C PHE A 121 10.80 -22.22 22.59
N ILE A 122 10.06 -22.72 21.61
CA ILE A 122 10.46 -22.71 20.19
C ILE A 122 9.88 -21.44 19.54
N PRO A 123 10.68 -20.47 19.07
CA PRO A 123 10.18 -19.29 18.36
C PRO A 123 9.63 -19.66 16.98
N VAL A 124 8.60 -18.95 16.52
CA VAL A 124 8.06 -19.07 15.15
C VAL A 124 8.25 -17.82 14.29
N MET A 125 8.90 -16.79 14.84
CA MET A 125 9.19 -15.53 14.16
C MET A 125 10.45 -14.90 14.74
N GLN A 126 11.02 -13.92 14.03
CA GLN A 126 12.12 -13.10 14.54
C GLN A 126 11.72 -12.42 15.87
N ILE A 127 12.67 -12.30 16.79
CA ILE A 127 12.45 -11.62 18.08
C ILE A 127 12.35 -10.11 17.84
N THR A 128 11.24 -9.51 18.24
CA THR A 128 10.97 -8.07 18.04
C THR A 128 11.46 -7.26 19.24
N TYR A 129 12.22 -6.20 18.97
CA TYR A 129 12.56 -5.17 19.97
C TYR A 129 11.39 -4.22 20.23
N ASN A 130 11.23 -3.76 21.46
CA ASN A 130 10.45 -2.56 21.75
C ASN A 130 11.19 -1.33 21.18
N PRO A 131 10.59 -0.52 20.28
CA PRO A 131 11.26 0.62 19.66
C PRO A 131 11.79 1.69 20.63
N ARG A 132 11.29 1.74 21.88
CA ARG A 132 11.72 2.73 22.89
C ARG A 132 12.64 2.19 23.99
N ASP A 133 12.76 0.86 24.12
CA ASP A 133 13.66 0.24 25.09
C ASP A 133 14.18 -1.07 24.51
N ALA A 134 15.39 -1.02 23.97
CA ALA A 134 16.02 -2.14 23.29
C ALA A 134 16.36 -3.34 24.21
N ASN A 135 16.12 -3.26 25.53
CA ASN A 135 16.20 -4.40 26.44
C ASN A 135 14.88 -5.19 26.54
N VAL A 136 13.76 -4.62 26.09
CA VAL A 136 12.44 -5.26 26.11
C VAL A 136 12.20 -5.95 24.78
N LEU A 137 11.99 -7.27 24.83
CA LEU A 137 11.87 -8.14 23.67
C LEU A 137 10.54 -8.92 23.71
N LEU A 138 9.95 -9.15 22.53
CA LEU A 138 8.70 -9.90 22.36
C LEU A 138 8.85 -10.96 21.28
N VAL A 139 8.28 -12.15 21.48
CA VAL A 139 8.23 -13.21 20.46
C VAL A 139 7.07 -14.17 20.70
N THR A 140 6.59 -14.78 19.62
CA THR A 140 5.57 -15.85 19.65
C THR A 140 6.23 -17.21 19.59
N SER A 141 5.76 -18.16 20.42
CA SER A 141 6.19 -19.56 20.33
C SER A 141 5.28 -20.42 19.44
N ASN A 142 5.78 -21.59 19.05
CA ASN A 142 5.04 -22.62 18.30
C ASN A 142 3.77 -23.16 18.98
N HIS A 143 3.59 -22.90 20.27
CA HIS A 143 2.36 -23.22 21.02
C HIS A 143 1.36 -22.06 21.03
N ASN A 144 1.56 -21.06 20.16
CA ASN A 144 0.86 -19.77 20.19
C ASN A 144 0.90 -19.16 21.60
N GLN A 145 2.10 -18.95 22.15
CA GLN A 145 2.26 -18.28 23.44
C GLN A 145 3.09 -17.02 23.26
N LEU A 146 2.70 -15.97 23.98
CA LEU A 146 3.38 -14.69 23.95
C LEU A 146 4.43 -14.64 25.05
N TRP A 147 5.70 -14.52 24.64
CA TRP A 147 6.84 -14.47 25.53
C TRP A 147 7.49 -13.09 25.50
N LEU A 148 7.84 -12.62 26.70
CA LEU A 148 8.44 -11.31 26.93
C LEU A 148 9.72 -11.45 27.74
N SER A 149 10.78 -10.77 27.32
CA SER A 149 11.95 -10.46 28.15
C SER A 149 12.02 -8.96 28.42
N LYS A 150 12.58 -8.57 29.57
CA LYS A 150 12.84 -7.17 29.97
C LYS A 150 14.33 -6.89 30.24
N ASP A 151 15.16 -7.89 29.97
CA ASP A 151 16.57 -7.96 30.30
C ASP A 151 17.36 -8.52 29.11
N PHE A 152 16.96 -8.12 27.90
CA PHE A 152 17.63 -8.42 26.63
C PHE A 152 17.81 -9.94 26.36
N GLY A 153 16.79 -10.72 26.72
CA GLY A 153 16.67 -12.13 26.37
C GLY A 153 17.23 -13.11 27.41
N VAL A 154 17.72 -12.62 28.55
CA VAL A 154 18.23 -13.45 29.66
C VAL A 154 17.10 -14.21 30.35
N ASN A 155 16.02 -13.54 30.74
CA ASN A 155 14.85 -14.15 31.34
C ASN A 155 13.59 -13.92 30.49
N TRP A 156 12.83 -14.99 30.26
CA TRP A 156 11.60 -14.97 29.50
C TRP A 156 10.39 -15.33 30.36
N VAL A 157 9.38 -14.47 30.33
CA VAL A 157 8.10 -14.70 31.01
C VAL A 157 7.00 -14.80 29.96
N LYS A 158 6.24 -15.88 30.02
CA LYS A 158 5.00 -16.03 29.26
C LYS A 158 3.95 -15.06 29.82
N ILE A 159 3.47 -14.15 28.98
CA ILE A 159 2.47 -13.14 29.36
C ILE A 159 1.08 -13.41 28.78
N HIS A 160 0.94 -14.24 27.74
CA HIS A 160 -0.36 -14.57 27.15
C HIS A 160 -0.40 -15.91 26.39
N ASP A 161 -1.60 -16.47 26.20
CA ASP A 161 -1.92 -17.65 25.37
C ASP A 161 -2.78 -17.27 24.15
N MET A 162 -2.51 -17.85 22.98
CA MET A 162 -3.25 -17.66 21.73
C MET A 162 -3.25 -16.25 21.09
N PRO A 163 -2.11 -15.51 21.03
CA PRO A 163 -2.01 -14.36 20.12
C PRO A 163 -2.04 -14.84 18.65
N PHE A 164 -2.72 -14.12 17.76
CA PHE A 164 -2.77 -14.41 16.33
C PHE A 164 -1.96 -13.38 15.51
N CYS A 165 -2.13 -12.09 15.80
CA CYS A 165 -1.25 -11.02 15.33
C CYS A 165 -0.81 -10.16 16.53
N LEU A 166 0.37 -9.54 16.43
CA LEU A 166 1.00 -8.75 17.49
C LEU A 166 1.68 -7.53 16.90
N SER A 167 1.62 -6.41 17.61
CA SER A 167 2.49 -5.27 17.33
C SER A 167 2.80 -4.46 18.61
N PHE A 168 3.95 -3.82 18.62
CA PHE A 168 4.32 -2.84 19.64
C PHE A 168 3.76 -1.47 19.27
N LEU A 169 3.01 -0.85 20.17
CA LEU A 169 2.58 0.55 20.07
C LEU A 169 2.98 1.29 21.33
N LEU A 170 3.99 2.16 21.26
CA LEU A 170 4.31 3.15 22.30
C LEU A 170 4.23 2.60 23.75
N TYR A 171 5.12 1.65 24.08
CA TYR A 171 5.17 0.83 25.32
C TYR A 171 4.16 -0.32 25.46
N GLN A 172 3.17 -0.42 24.56
CA GLN A 172 2.06 -1.35 24.69
C GLN A 172 2.20 -2.52 23.74
N ILE A 173 1.69 -3.66 24.17
CA ILE A 173 1.53 -4.83 23.30
C ILE A 173 0.06 -4.91 22.96
N ILE A 174 -0.23 -4.78 21.67
CA ILE A 174 -1.56 -4.97 21.10
C ILE A 174 -1.55 -6.31 20.36
N GLY A 175 -2.56 -7.14 20.60
CA GLY A 175 -2.66 -8.43 19.93
C GLY A 175 -4.07 -9.00 19.93
N THR A 176 -4.32 -9.92 19.01
CA THR A 176 -5.63 -10.55 18.81
C THR A 176 -5.68 -11.97 19.39
N ASN A 177 -6.73 -12.30 20.12
CA ASN A 177 -6.96 -13.64 20.67
C ASN A 177 -8.12 -14.32 19.92
N GLY A 178 -7.98 -15.59 19.55
CA GLY A 178 -9.08 -16.36 18.95
C GLY A 178 -9.61 -17.47 19.85
N ALA A 179 -10.91 -17.46 20.12
CA ALA A 179 -11.64 -18.61 20.65
C ALA A 179 -12.31 -19.38 19.51
N LEU A 180 -12.07 -20.68 19.41
CA LEU A 180 -12.82 -21.57 18.52
C LEU A 180 -14.19 -21.85 19.13
N THR A 181 -15.21 -21.09 18.75
CA THR A 181 -16.60 -21.44 19.09
C THR A 181 -17.07 -22.58 18.20
N PRO A 182 -17.45 -23.77 18.74
CA PRO A 182 -17.73 -24.96 17.92
C PRO A 182 -18.85 -24.82 16.88
N ASN A 183 -19.72 -23.80 17.01
CA ASN A 183 -20.91 -23.61 16.18
C ASN A 183 -20.79 -22.42 15.19
N LYS A 184 -19.59 -21.86 14.97
CA LYS A 184 -19.35 -20.87 13.91
C LYS A 184 -18.16 -21.28 13.06
N ALA A 185 -18.37 -21.37 11.75
CA ALA A 185 -17.31 -21.64 10.77
C ALA A 185 -16.29 -20.50 10.64
N GLN A 186 -16.53 -19.36 11.27
CA GLN A 186 -15.71 -18.15 11.13
C GLN A 186 -15.13 -17.73 12.49
N ARG A 187 -13.80 -17.59 12.53
CA ARG A 187 -13.00 -17.35 13.74
C ARG A 187 -13.06 -15.87 14.12
N MET A 188 -13.74 -15.55 15.21
CA MET A 188 -13.87 -14.19 15.73
C MET A 188 -12.73 -13.92 16.73
N LEU A 189 -12.03 -12.78 16.59
CA LEU A 189 -10.93 -12.42 17.48
C LEU A 189 -11.32 -11.30 18.45
N ASP A 190 -10.71 -11.30 19.64
CA ASP A 190 -10.73 -10.19 20.60
C ASP A 190 -9.41 -9.43 20.51
N LEU A 191 -9.45 -8.12 20.26
CA LEU A 191 -8.27 -7.26 20.31
C LEU A 191 -7.99 -6.84 21.75
N LYS A 192 -6.78 -7.11 22.23
CA LYS A 192 -6.35 -6.86 23.61
C LYS A 192 -5.10 -5.99 23.65
N ARG A 193 -4.98 -5.25 24.75
CA ARG A 193 -3.92 -4.27 25.01
C ARG A 193 -3.38 -4.45 26.42
N THR A 194 -2.07 -4.37 26.58
CA THR A 194 -1.40 -4.23 27.89
C THR A 194 -0.44 -3.05 27.88
N THR A 195 -0.38 -2.33 29.00
CA THR A 195 0.43 -1.11 29.18
C THR A 195 1.52 -1.27 30.25
N ASP A 196 1.50 -2.40 30.95
CA ASP A 196 2.34 -2.72 32.10
C ASP A 196 3.10 -4.05 31.91
N TYR A 197 3.28 -4.43 30.63
CA TYR A 197 3.97 -5.63 30.18
C TYR A 197 3.33 -6.93 30.69
N GLY A 198 2.02 -7.07 30.49
CA GLY A 198 1.24 -8.29 30.71
C GLY A 198 0.67 -8.46 32.12
N LYS A 199 0.84 -7.50 33.04
CA LYS A 199 0.24 -7.60 34.38
C LYS A 199 -1.26 -7.32 34.36
N THR A 200 -1.68 -6.36 33.55
CA THR A 200 -3.08 -6.09 33.21
C THR A 200 -3.27 -6.16 31.70
N ILE A 201 -4.35 -6.83 31.29
CA ILE A 201 -4.69 -7.04 29.88
C ILE A 201 -6.16 -6.63 29.72
N LYS A 202 -6.39 -5.57 28.93
CA LYS A 202 -7.72 -5.04 28.63
C LYS A 202 -8.12 -5.46 27.23
N THR A 203 -9.30 -6.06 27.07
CA THR A 203 -9.93 -6.18 25.76
C THR A 203 -10.42 -4.80 25.32
N VAL A 204 -9.96 -4.32 24.17
CA VAL A 204 -10.28 -3.00 23.61
C VAL A 204 -11.31 -3.07 22.49
N ALA A 205 -11.40 -4.19 21.77
CA ALA A 205 -12.46 -4.45 20.80
C ALA A 205 -12.74 -5.95 20.65
N ASN A 206 -13.95 -6.30 20.23
CA ASN A 206 -14.41 -7.68 20.00
C ASN A 206 -14.81 -7.87 18.53
N ASN A 207 -15.00 -9.12 18.09
CA ASN A 207 -15.44 -9.47 16.73
C ASN A 207 -14.46 -9.01 15.62
N ILE A 208 -13.17 -9.00 15.94
CA ILE A 208 -12.11 -8.53 15.06
C ILE A 208 -11.70 -9.62 14.07
N PHE A 209 -11.48 -9.20 12.82
CA PHE A 209 -10.84 -10.00 11.79
C PHE A 209 -9.31 -9.81 11.83
N SER A 210 -8.86 -8.56 11.78
CA SER A 210 -7.46 -8.16 11.95
C SER A 210 -7.36 -6.71 12.44
N PHE A 211 -6.15 -6.26 12.80
CA PHE A 211 -5.85 -4.88 13.19
C PHE A 211 -4.56 -4.40 12.52
N GLY A 212 -4.39 -3.09 12.40
CA GLY A 212 -3.22 -2.45 11.82
C GLY A 212 -2.89 -1.14 12.54
N LEU A 213 -1.63 -0.71 12.43
CA LEU A 213 -1.13 0.53 13.01
C LEU A 213 -0.54 1.40 11.89
N GLY A 214 -0.83 2.70 11.91
CA GLY A 214 -0.22 3.64 10.98
C GLY A 214 -0.22 5.04 11.58
N GLY A 215 0.95 5.69 11.65
CA GLY A 215 1.11 6.96 12.37
C GLY A 215 0.58 6.87 13.81
N ARG A 216 -0.34 7.77 14.17
CA ARG A 216 -1.05 7.77 15.47
C ARG A 216 -2.31 6.89 15.52
N PHE A 217 -2.69 6.26 14.41
CA PHE A 217 -3.97 5.58 14.25
C PHE A 217 -3.87 4.07 14.51
N LEU A 218 -4.77 3.55 15.34
CA LEU A 218 -5.03 2.13 15.52
C LEU A 218 -6.30 1.76 14.72
N PHE A 219 -6.15 0.91 13.72
CA PHE A 219 -7.25 0.40 12.91
C PHE A 219 -7.62 -1.02 13.31
N ALA A 220 -8.90 -1.35 13.30
CA ALA A 220 -9.41 -2.71 13.45
C ALA A 220 -10.50 -2.99 12.42
N SER A 221 -10.37 -4.11 11.70
CA SER A 221 -11.40 -4.62 10.81
C SER A 221 -12.40 -5.44 11.63
N VAL A 222 -13.62 -4.94 11.79
CA VAL A 222 -14.67 -5.50 12.64
C VAL A 222 -15.72 -6.21 11.77
N MET A 223 -16.07 -7.44 12.12
CA MET A 223 -17.15 -8.18 11.45
C MET A 223 -18.50 -7.55 11.75
N THR A 224 -19.29 -7.23 10.72
CA THR A 224 -20.59 -6.54 10.87
C THR A 224 -21.70 -7.42 11.45
N GLY A 225 -21.54 -8.74 11.39
CA GLY A 225 -22.57 -9.73 11.72
C GLY A 225 -23.65 -9.92 10.65
N LYS A 226 -23.65 -9.11 9.58
CA LYS A 226 -24.47 -9.30 8.38
C LYS A 226 -23.65 -10.09 7.35
N GLY A 227 -23.81 -11.41 7.32
CA GLY A 227 -23.02 -12.27 6.43
C GLY A 227 -21.52 -12.27 6.77
N THR A 228 -20.67 -12.25 5.75
CA THR A 228 -19.20 -12.24 5.86
C THR A 228 -18.58 -10.84 5.85
N LEU A 229 -19.39 -9.77 5.77
CA LEU A 229 -18.91 -8.40 5.61
C LEU A 229 -18.18 -7.87 6.85
N ARG A 230 -17.12 -7.08 6.61
CA ARG A 230 -16.28 -6.43 7.63
C ARG A 230 -16.02 -4.95 7.31
N MET A 231 -15.85 -4.13 8.34
CA MET A 231 -15.66 -2.67 8.22
C MET A 231 -14.53 -2.17 9.12
N ILE A 232 -13.77 -1.19 8.63
CA ILE A 232 -12.73 -0.52 9.41
C ILE A 232 -13.34 0.34 10.53
N HIS A 233 -12.78 0.19 11.72
CA HIS A 233 -12.94 1.12 12.83
C HIS A 233 -11.56 1.68 13.20
N VAL A 234 -11.52 2.93 13.62
CA VAL A 234 -10.30 3.67 14.00
C VAL A 234 -10.35 4.08 15.47
N SER A 235 -9.17 4.17 16.09
CA SER A 235 -8.95 4.77 17.40
C SER A 235 -7.65 5.57 17.38
N VAL A 236 -7.68 6.78 17.95
CA VAL A 236 -6.51 7.66 18.17
C VAL A 236 -6.05 7.68 19.63
N ASP A 237 -6.80 7.03 20.52
CA ASP A 237 -6.56 6.94 21.96
C ASP A 237 -6.23 5.51 22.41
N GLN A 238 -5.65 4.73 21.49
CA GLN A 238 -5.08 3.39 21.73
C GLN A 238 -6.16 2.36 22.14
N GLY A 239 -7.37 2.51 21.62
CA GLY A 239 -8.50 1.59 21.81
C GLY A 239 -9.38 1.88 23.02
N GLU A 240 -9.40 3.13 23.53
CA GLU A 240 -10.40 3.56 24.52
C GLU A 240 -11.71 3.96 23.83
N LEU A 241 -11.62 4.82 22.81
CA LEU A 241 -12.71 5.19 21.90
C LEU A 241 -12.45 4.62 20.51
N TRP A 242 -13.50 4.02 19.94
CA TRP A 242 -13.53 3.54 18.55
C TRP A 242 -14.60 4.26 17.76
N ASN A 243 -14.25 4.73 16.57
CA ASN A 243 -15.18 5.30 15.58
C ASN A 243 -15.17 4.43 14.32
N MET A 244 -16.32 4.33 13.65
CA MET A 244 -16.42 3.67 12.34
C MET A 244 -15.75 4.56 11.29
N ALA A 245 -14.94 4.00 10.40
CA ALA A 245 -14.43 4.74 9.26
C ALA A 245 -15.47 4.81 8.15
N GLN A 246 -15.52 5.93 7.41
CA GLN A 246 -16.31 6.09 6.20
C GLN A 246 -15.62 5.39 5.01
N LEU A 247 -15.47 4.07 5.12
CA LEU A 247 -14.93 3.20 4.06
C LEU A 247 -15.95 2.10 3.71
N PRO A 248 -16.03 1.66 2.44
CA PRO A 248 -17.00 0.65 2.05
C PRO A 248 -16.74 -0.69 2.75
N PRO A 249 -17.81 -1.41 3.18
CA PRO A 249 -17.66 -2.75 3.74
C PRO A 249 -17.15 -3.73 2.69
N VAL A 250 -16.17 -4.55 3.06
CA VAL A 250 -15.60 -5.59 2.18
C VAL A 250 -16.04 -6.98 2.64
N GLY A 251 -16.04 -7.95 1.72
CA GLY A 251 -16.38 -9.35 1.97
C GLY A 251 -15.25 -10.13 2.65
N HIS A 252 -15.07 -11.38 2.23
CA HIS A 252 -13.99 -12.25 2.75
C HIS A 252 -12.76 -12.24 1.85
N GLU A 253 -12.96 -12.15 0.54
CA GLU A 253 -11.92 -12.35 -0.49
C GLU A 253 -11.14 -11.05 -0.77
N GLU A 254 -11.83 -9.92 -0.64
CA GLU A 254 -11.31 -8.57 -0.77
C GLU A 254 -10.51 -8.14 0.49
N PHE A 255 -9.72 -7.06 0.40
CA PHE A 255 -8.91 -6.56 1.52
C PHE A 255 -8.87 -5.02 1.68
N TYR A 256 -8.31 -4.60 2.81
CA TYR A 256 -7.91 -3.22 3.09
C TYR A 256 -6.39 -3.19 3.25
N SER A 257 -5.71 -2.16 2.73
CA SER A 257 -4.27 -1.97 2.96
C SER A 257 -3.94 -0.53 3.33
N ILE A 258 -3.14 -0.35 4.39
CA ILE A 258 -2.61 0.95 4.79
C ILE A 258 -1.38 1.22 3.92
N LEU A 259 -1.53 2.07 2.90
CA LEU A 259 -0.48 2.36 1.93
C LEU A 259 0.60 3.27 2.52
N ALA A 260 0.16 4.32 3.22
CA ALA A 260 1.03 5.22 3.99
C ALA A 260 0.23 5.88 5.10
N ALA A 261 0.87 6.17 6.23
CA ALA A 261 0.27 6.85 7.36
C ALA A 261 1.29 7.72 8.09
N ASN A 262 0.88 8.89 8.54
CA ASN A 262 1.66 9.78 9.40
C ASN A 262 0.78 10.31 10.55
N ASP A 263 1.24 11.32 11.29
CA ASP A 263 0.45 11.91 12.38
C ASP A 263 -0.72 12.79 11.90
N ASP A 264 -0.73 13.16 10.62
CA ASP A 264 -1.78 13.98 9.99
C ASP A 264 -2.91 13.13 9.40
N MET A 265 -2.60 12.04 8.68
CA MET A 265 -3.57 11.33 7.81
C MET A 265 -3.08 9.95 7.37
N VAL A 266 -3.97 9.21 6.68
CA VAL A 266 -3.76 7.86 6.16
C VAL A 266 -4.25 7.73 4.72
N PHE A 267 -3.41 7.14 3.86
CA PHE A 267 -3.81 6.56 2.58
C PHE A 267 -4.28 5.12 2.82
N MET A 268 -5.55 4.85 2.53
CA MET A 268 -6.15 3.52 2.64
C MET A 268 -6.53 3.02 1.25
N HIS A 269 -6.02 1.85 0.89
CA HIS A 269 -6.52 1.08 -0.23
C HIS A 269 -7.74 0.25 0.20
N VAL A 270 -8.78 0.24 -0.61
CA VAL A 270 -9.87 -0.73 -0.54
C VAL A 270 -9.93 -1.47 -1.87
N ASP A 271 -9.84 -2.79 -1.80
CA ASP A 271 -9.88 -3.68 -2.97
C ASP A 271 -11.28 -3.69 -3.61
N GLU A 272 -11.37 -3.75 -4.95
CA GLU A 272 -12.67 -3.84 -5.64
C GLU A 272 -13.19 -5.31 -5.65
N PRO A 273 -14.50 -5.55 -5.50
CA PRO A 273 -15.05 -6.91 -5.44
C PRO A 273 -14.73 -7.80 -6.65
N GLY A 274 -14.28 -9.03 -6.36
CA GLY A 274 -13.86 -10.02 -7.35
C GLY A 274 -12.36 -9.94 -7.68
N ASP A 275 -11.83 -10.87 -8.48
CA ASP A 275 -10.40 -10.91 -8.83
C ASP A 275 -10.05 -9.87 -9.91
N SER A 276 -10.16 -8.59 -9.54
CA SER A 276 -9.98 -7.45 -10.42
C SER A 276 -8.51 -7.02 -10.55
N GLY A 277 -7.68 -7.35 -9.56
CA GLY A 277 -6.28 -6.91 -9.44
C GLY A 277 -6.11 -5.39 -9.22
N CYS A 278 -7.18 -4.69 -8.84
CA CYS A 278 -7.17 -3.27 -8.58
C CYS A 278 -8.19 -2.85 -7.52
N GLY A 279 -7.96 -1.70 -6.90
CA GLY A 279 -8.83 -1.14 -5.88
C GLY A 279 -8.95 0.37 -5.99
N THR A 280 -9.47 1.00 -4.95
CA THR A 280 -9.60 2.45 -4.84
C THR A 280 -8.79 2.97 -3.65
N ILE A 281 -7.98 4.01 -3.86
CA ILE A 281 -7.31 4.76 -2.78
C ILE A 281 -8.28 5.80 -2.20
N TYR A 282 -8.29 5.86 -0.87
CA TYR A 282 -8.97 6.89 -0.09
C TYR A 282 -7.96 7.61 0.83
N VAL A 283 -8.11 8.92 0.98
CA VAL A 283 -7.32 9.76 1.90
C VAL A 283 -8.18 10.15 3.10
N SER A 284 -7.65 9.96 4.32
CA SER A 284 -8.39 10.21 5.56
C SER A 284 -8.40 11.69 5.97
N ASP A 285 -9.32 12.01 6.90
CA ASP A 285 -9.21 13.18 7.76
C ASP A 285 -8.17 13.00 8.87
N ASP A 286 -7.97 14.05 9.67
CA ASP A 286 -7.03 14.04 10.79
C ASP A 286 -7.42 13.10 11.92
N ARG A 287 -8.67 12.64 11.95
CA ARG A 287 -9.17 11.65 12.90
C ARG A 287 -9.09 10.21 12.38
N GLY A 288 -8.81 10.00 11.09
CA GLY A 288 -8.86 8.69 10.43
C GLY A 288 -10.28 8.15 10.25
N ILE A 289 -11.29 9.02 10.28
CA ILE A 289 -12.73 8.68 10.30
C ILE A 289 -13.38 8.97 8.95
N VAL A 290 -13.26 10.21 8.46
CA VAL A 290 -13.89 10.66 7.21
C VAL A 290 -12.88 10.46 6.09
N TYR A 291 -13.31 9.90 4.96
CA TYR A 291 -12.42 9.57 3.84
C TYR A 291 -12.92 10.19 2.53
N SER A 292 -12.00 10.75 1.77
CA SER A 292 -12.22 11.22 0.41
C SER A 292 -11.63 10.21 -0.57
N LYS A 293 -12.37 9.85 -1.62
CA LYS A 293 -11.85 9.05 -2.74
C LYS A 293 -10.76 9.85 -3.45
N SER A 294 -9.62 9.22 -3.73
CA SER A 294 -8.40 9.86 -4.24
C SER A 294 -7.97 9.30 -5.60
N LEU A 295 -7.93 7.97 -5.76
CA LEU A 295 -7.53 7.33 -7.01
C LEU A 295 -8.32 6.04 -7.24
N GLU A 296 -9.00 5.92 -8.37
CA GLU A 296 -9.70 4.69 -8.79
C GLU A 296 -8.77 3.76 -9.59
N ARG A 297 -9.11 2.47 -9.62
CA ARG A 297 -8.38 1.42 -10.37
C ARG A 297 -6.88 1.38 -10.06
N HIS A 298 -6.52 1.67 -8.82
CA HIS A 298 -5.16 1.56 -8.29
C HIS A 298 -4.70 0.10 -8.32
N LEU A 299 -3.51 -0.15 -8.88
CA LEU A 299 -2.94 -1.49 -9.02
C LEU A 299 -2.52 -2.06 -7.65
N TYR A 300 -3.15 -3.18 -7.28
CA TYR A 300 -2.79 -3.95 -6.10
C TYR A 300 -3.15 -5.42 -6.36
N THR A 301 -2.17 -6.32 -6.39
CA THR A 301 -2.44 -7.72 -6.77
C THR A 301 -2.97 -8.56 -5.62
N THR A 302 -4.07 -9.29 -5.85
CA THR A 302 -4.64 -10.30 -4.94
C THR A 302 -3.60 -11.37 -4.54
N ILE A 303 -2.78 -11.78 -5.52
CA ILE A 303 -1.70 -12.76 -5.35
C ILE A 303 -0.38 -11.99 -5.22
N GLY A 304 0.38 -12.28 -4.16
CA GLY A 304 1.65 -11.60 -3.84
C GLY A 304 1.47 -10.36 -2.95
N GLY A 305 0.38 -9.60 -3.16
CA GLY A 305 0.16 -8.34 -2.45
C GLY A 305 1.03 -7.19 -2.97
N ASP A 306 1.41 -7.23 -4.24
CA ASP A 306 2.29 -6.25 -4.86
C ASP A 306 1.52 -4.98 -5.22
N THR A 307 2.09 -3.82 -4.90
CA THR A 307 1.60 -2.51 -5.32
C THR A 307 2.79 -1.59 -5.60
N ASP A 308 2.64 -0.70 -6.58
CA ASP A 308 3.67 0.27 -6.96
C ASP A 308 3.61 1.57 -6.13
N PHE A 309 2.70 1.66 -5.14
CA PHE A 309 2.53 2.84 -4.30
C PHE A 309 3.82 3.21 -3.56
N THR A 310 4.39 4.34 -3.94
CA THR A 310 5.70 4.82 -3.53
C THR A 310 5.59 6.24 -2.96
N ASN A 311 5.94 6.41 -1.69
CA ASN A 311 6.14 7.72 -1.08
C ASN A 311 7.48 8.30 -1.53
N VAL A 312 7.47 9.47 -2.18
CA VAL A 312 8.68 10.17 -2.59
C VAL A 312 9.21 10.95 -1.39
N THR A 313 10.15 10.37 -0.66
CA THR A 313 10.60 10.93 0.62
C THR A 313 11.44 12.20 0.49
N SER A 314 11.96 12.47 -0.72
CA SER A 314 12.79 13.63 -1.04
C SER A 314 12.00 14.93 -1.30
N LEU A 315 10.67 14.88 -1.46
CA LEU A 315 9.83 16.08 -1.56
C LEU A 315 8.46 15.90 -0.89
N ARG A 316 8.00 16.90 -0.13
CA ARG A 316 6.79 16.80 0.68
C ARG A 316 5.54 16.64 -0.19
N GLY A 317 4.70 15.67 0.16
CA GLY A 317 3.37 15.51 -0.43
C GLY A 317 3.36 14.76 -1.77
N VAL A 318 4.53 14.35 -2.26
CA VAL A 318 4.67 13.64 -3.52
C VAL A 318 4.52 12.12 -3.33
N PHE A 319 3.64 11.51 -4.15
CA PHE A 319 3.43 10.08 -4.20
C PHE A 319 3.35 9.62 -5.66
N ILE A 320 3.96 8.48 -5.97
CA ILE A 320 3.90 7.84 -7.29
C ILE A 320 3.23 6.48 -7.12
N THR A 321 2.33 6.09 -8.02
CA THR A 321 1.77 4.73 -8.05
C THR A 321 1.35 4.33 -9.47
N SER A 322 0.84 3.12 -9.63
CA SER A 322 0.31 2.58 -10.88
C SER A 322 -1.20 2.38 -10.83
N THR A 323 -1.89 2.67 -11.93
CA THR A 323 -3.30 2.32 -12.18
C THR A 323 -3.41 1.26 -13.27
N LEU A 324 -4.53 0.55 -13.27
CA LEU A 324 -4.91 -0.42 -14.30
C LEU A 324 -5.95 0.20 -15.23
N ALA A 325 -5.58 0.48 -16.48
CA ALA A 325 -6.50 1.01 -17.48
C ALA A 325 -7.61 0.00 -17.86
N GLU A 326 -8.59 0.43 -18.66
CA GLU A 326 -9.67 -0.45 -19.14
C GLU A 326 -9.18 -1.52 -20.14
N ASP A 327 -8.10 -1.23 -20.88
CA ASP A 327 -7.43 -2.18 -21.78
C ASP A 327 -6.43 -3.11 -21.05
N SER A 328 -6.49 -3.14 -19.72
CA SER A 328 -5.58 -3.85 -18.81
C SER A 328 -4.10 -3.44 -18.91
N SER A 329 -3.80 -2.31 -19.57
CA SER A 329 -2.47 -1.71 -19.52
C SER A 329 -2.23 -1.04 -18.16
N VAL A 330 -0.96 -1.01 -17.72
CA VAL A 330 -0.58 -0.40 -16.44
C VAL A 330 0.03 0.96 -16.68
N GLN A 331 -0.46 2.00 -16.00
CA GLN A 331 -0.05 3.38 -16.19
C GLN A 331 0.40 4.00 -14.86
N SER A 332 1.61 4.54 -14.82
CA SER A 332 2.08 5.27 -13.64
C SER A 332 1.52 6.69 -13.59
N VAL A 333 1.11 7.11 -12.39
CA VAL A 333 0.61 8.44 -12.06
C VAL A 333 1.36 9.00 -10.84
N VAL A 334 1.43 10.32 -10.75
CA VAL A 334 2.02 11.07 -9.64
C VAL A 334 1.00 12.06 -9.08
N SER A 335 1.00 12.21 -7.76
CA SER A 335 0.34 13.30 -7.05
C SER A 335 1.39 14.12 -6.32
N PHE A 336 1.23 15.44 -6.31
CA PHE A 336 2.13 16.37 -5.60
C PHE A 336 1.49 16.97 -4.33
N ASP A 337 0.18 16.76 -4.14
CA ASP A 337 -0.67 17.44 -3.17
C ASP A 337 -1.26 16.48 -2.11
N ARG A 338 -0.56 15.38 -1.80
CA ARG A 338 -1.02 14.29 -0.92
C ARG A 338 -2.28 13.57 -1.43
N GLY A 339 -2.41 13.40 -2.74
CA GLY A 339 -3.47 12.62 -3.38
C GLY A 339 -4.78 13.37 -3.56
N GLY A 340 -4.75 14.71 -3.66
CA GLY A 340 -5.92 15.48 -4.10
C GLY A 340 -6.11 15.35 -5.60
N GLU A 341 -5.05 15.51 -6.38
CA GLU A 341 -4.99 15.27 -7.82
C GLU A 341 -3.87 14.28 -8.19
N TRP A 342 -4.14 13.45 -9.21
CA TRP A 342 -3.18 12.49 -9.78
C TRP A 342 -3.05 12.73 -11.28
N VAL A 343 -1.83 12.94 -11.77
CA VAL A 343 -1.51 13.22 -13.17
C VAL A 343 -0.49 12.20 -13.73
N PRO A 344 -0.46 11.94 -15.05
CA PRO A 344 0.61 11.15 -15.67
C PRO A 344 1.98 11.83 -15.51
N LEU A 345 3.05 11.05 -15.30
CA LEU A 345 4.40 11.61 -15.19
C LEU A 345 4.87 12.16 -16.54
N MET A 346 5.44 13.37 -16.55
CA MET A 346 5.91 14.00 -17.77
C MET A 346 7.04 13.21 -18.43
N LYS A 347 6.94 12.96 -19.75
CA LYS A 347 8.04 12.35 -20.51
C LYS A 347 9.26 13.28 -20.53
N PRO A 348 10.50 12.76 -20.44
CA PRO A 348 11.70 13.56 -20.67
C PRO A 348 11.70 14.22 -22.05
N THR A 349 12.16 15.47 -22.13
CA THR A 349 12.13 16.29 -23.36
C THR A 349 12.81 15.59 -24.54
N ASN A 350 13.94 14.92 -24.28
CA ASN A 350 14.76 14.23 -25.30
C ASN A 350 14.39 12.76 -25.51
N SER A 351 13.36 12.23 -24.83
CA SER A 351 12.88 10.86 -25.01
C SER A 351 11.81 10.76 -26.10
N ARG A 352 11.93 9.72 -26.91
CA ARG A 352 10.89 9.27 -27.86
C ARG A 352 9.96 8.28 -27.17
N CYS A 353 8.72 8.25 -27.61
CA CYS A 353 7.76 7.24 -27.19
C CYS A 353 8.13 5.86 -27.77
N ASP A 354 7.91 4.80 -26.99
CA ASP A 354 8.17 3.43 -27.40
C ASP A 354 6.98 2.81 -28.18
N ALA A 355 7.05 1.51 -28.44
CA ALA A 355 6.03 0.80 -29.23
C ALA A 355 4.69 0.61 -28.50
N THR A 356 4.56 0.97 -27.23
CA THR A 356 3.26 1.00 -26.54
C THR A 356 2.43 2.23 -26.94
N ALA A 357 3.09 3.32 -27.38
CA ALA A 357 2.43 4.58 -27.65
C ALA A 357 1.68 4.60 -28.99
N LYS A 358 0.43 5.07 -28.96
CA LYS A 358 -0.41 5.26 -30.16
C LYS A 358 0.05 6.48 -30.98
N ASP A 359 0.61 7.50 -30.34
CA ASP A 359 1.18 8.70 -30.95
C ASP A 359 2.69 8.76 -30.63
N PRO A 360 3.60 8.72 -31.63
CA PRO A 360 5.05 8.74 -31.40
C PRO A 360 5.60 9.98 -30.66
N GLU A 361 4.82 11.05 -30.57
CA GLU A 361 5.23 12.31 -29.92
C GLU A 361 4.48 12.56 -28.58
N LYS A 362 3.37 11.87 -28.33
CA LYS A 362 2.56 12.02 -27.11
C LYS A 362 2.50 10.73 -26.31
N CYS A 363 3.21 10.73 -25.20
CA CYS A 363 3.33 9.63 -24.26
C CYS A 363 3.77 10.18 -22.89
N SER A 364 3.75 9.33 -21.87
CA SER A 364 4.17 9.65 -20.51
C SER A 364 5.43 8.88 -20.10
N LEU A 365 6.01 9.23 -18.96
CA LEU A 365 6.96 8.35 -18.27
C LEU A 365 6.18 7.36 -17.40
N HIS A 366 6.60 6.10 -17.40
CA HIS A 366 6.08 5.08 -16.52
C HIS A 366 7.22 4.43 -15.73
N ILE A 367 6.96 4.15 -14.46
CA ILE A 367 7.93 3.76 -13.45
C ILE A 367 7.76 2.29 -13.12
N HIS A 368 8.86 1.55 -13.11
CA HIS A 368 8.90 0.17 -12.67
C HIS A 368 9.15 0.11 -11.15
N ALA A 369 8.18 -0.42 -10.41
CA ALA A 369 8.30 -0.72 -8.99
C ALA A 369 7.94 -2.21 -8.71
N ALA A 370 7.34 -2.50 -7.55
CA ALA A 370 7.21 -3.86 -7.02
C ALA A 370 6.46 -4.82 -7.96
N TYR A 371 5.41 -4.35 -8.64
CA TYR A 371 4.67 -5.15 -9.62
C TYR A 371 5.57 -5.61 -10.78
N SER A 372 6.41 -4.70 -11.30
CA SER A 372 7.33 -5.04 -12.40
C SER A 372 8.38 -6.06 -11.98
N THR A 373 8.89 -5.95 -10.74
CA THR A 373 9.83 -6.93 -10.17
C THR A 373 9.16 -8.28 -9.92
N SER A 374 7.91 -8.33 -9.43
CA SER A 374 7.20 -9.60 -9.20
C SER A 374 6.80 -10.31 -10.49
N LYS A 375 6.60 -9.57 -11.59
CA LYS A 375 6.50 -10.10 -12.96
C LYS A 375 7.84 -10.53 -13.58
N GLN A 376 8.94 -10.51 -12.82
CA GLN A 376 10.28 -10.91 -13.26
C GLN A 376 10.80 -10.12 -14.48
N LEU A 377 10.36 -8.86 -14.63
CA LEU A 377 10.99 -7.94 -15.57
C LEU A 377 12.42 -7.61 -15.12
N GLY A 378 13.26 -7.11 -16.03
CA GLY A 378 14.67 -6.78 -15.78
C GLY A 378 14.89 -5.54 -14.90
N VAL A 379 14.21 -5.48 -13.75
CA VAL A 379 14.13 -4.35 -12.82
C VAL A 379 14.86 -4.73 -11.53
N PRO A 380 16.16 -4.40 -11.39
CA PRO A 380 16.97 -4.83 -10.25
C PRO A 380 16.71 -4.05 -8.96
N MET A 381 16.12 -2.85 -9.06
CA MET A 381 15.86 -1.97 -7.92
C MET A 381 14.56 -1.20 -8.10
N LEU A 382 13.84 -1.03 -6.98
CA LEU A 382 12.68 -0.16 -6.82
C LEU A 382 13.10 1.33 -6.86
N PRO A 383 12.17 2.27 -7.10
CA PRO A 383 12.45 3.70 -7.04
C PRO A 383 13.09 4.12 -5.71
N LEU A 384 14.15 4.91 -5.78
CA LEU A 384 14.92 5.39 -4.64
C LEU A 384 14.74 6.91 -4.50
N SER A 385 14.38 7.33 -3.28
CA SER A 385 14.38 8.73 -2.83
C SER A 385 14.82 8.75 -1.37
N GLU A 386 15.50 9.80 -0.95
CA GLU A 386 16.03 9.95 0.42
C GLU A 386 15.72 11.37 0.94
N PRO A 387 15.25 11.55 2.19
CA PRO A 387 14.74 12.83 2.68
C PRO A 387 15.83 13.90 2.88
N ASN A 388 17.10 13.51 2.91
CA ASN A 388 18.24 14.41 2.91
C ASN A 388 18.72 14.81 1.49
N ALA A 389 18.29 14.09 0.44
CA ALA A 389 18.60 14.40 -0.97
C ALA A 389 17.38 15.09 -1.62
N VAL A 390 17.16 16.36 -1.25
CA VAL A 390 15.94 17.13 -1.59
C VAL A 390 15.65 17.15 -3.09
N GLY A 391 14.43 16.74 -3.46
CA GLY A 391 13.95 16.66 -4.85
C GLY A 391 14.48 15.48 -5.66
N LEU A 392 15.48 14.73 -5.18
CA LEU A 392 16.11 13.66 -5.95
C LEU A 392 15.26 12.38 -5.95
N ILE A 393 14.98 11.84 -7.13
CA ILE A 393 14.37 10.53 -7.34
C ILE A 393 15.16 9.78 -8.41
N ILE A 394 15.49 8.50 -8.17
CA ILE A 394 16.12 7.62 -9.15
C ILE A 394 15.22 6.41 -9.36
N ALA A 395 14.84 6.10 -10.60
CA ALA A 395 13.90 5.02 -10.89
C ALA A 395 14.20 4.31 -12.22
N HIS A 396 13.81 3.04 -12.31
CA HIS A 396 13.72 2.34 -13.59
C HIS A 396 12.42 2.76 -14.30
N GLY A 397 12.47 3.01 -15.60
CA GLY A 397 11.28 3.46 -16.34
C GLY A 397 11.23 3.07 -17.81
N SER A 398 10.07 3.32 -18.41
CA SER A 398 9.78 3.25 -19.84
C SER A 398 8.96 4.47 -20.25
N VAL A 399 9.05 4.89 -21.52
CA VAL A 399 8.38 6.11 -22.03
C VAL A 399 7.41 5.71 -23.14
N GLY A 400 6.11 5.83 -22.88
CA GLY A 400 5.06 5.19 -23.68
C GLY A 400 3.65 5.54 -23.22
N ASP A 401 2.65 4.78 -23.66
CA ASP A 401 1.26 4.89 -23.16
C ASP A 401 1.01 3.99 -21.93
N SER A 402 1.93 3.06 -21.63
CA SER A 402 1.88 2.16 -20.46
C SER A 402 3.26 1.60 -20.11
N ILE A 403 3.36 0.89 -18.98
CA ILE A 403 4.59 0.18 -18.56
C ILE A 403 4.99 -0.87 -19.63
N SER A 404 6.18 -0.70 -20.18
CA SER A 404 6.74 -1.57 -21.22
C SER A 404 7.34 -2.85 -20.64
N VAL A 405 7.26 -3.98 -21.34
CA VAL A 405 7.94 -5.24 -20.94
C VAL A 405 9.42 -5.30 -21.37
N MET A 406 9.89 -4.27 -22.07
CA MET A 406 11.29 -4.14 -22.51
C MET A 406 12.23 -3.85 -21.33
N ASN A 407 13.53 -4.08 -21.51
CA ASN A 407 14.53 -3.71 -20.51
C ASN A 407 14.45 -2.19 -20.23
N PRO A 408 14.29 -1.77 -18.96
CA PRO A 408 14.13 -0.36 -18.63
C PRO A 408 15.45 0.40 -18.70
N ASP A 409 15.33 1.72 -18.89
CA ASP A 409 16.42 2.66 -18.65
C ASP A 409 16.28 3.27 -17.23
N VAL A 410 17.32 3.93 -16.74
CA VAL A 410 17.26 4.68 -15.47
C VAL A 410 16.95 6.15 -15.74
N TYR A 411 15.92 6.64 -15.07
CA TYR A 411 15.49 8.02 -15.10
C TYR A 411 15.74 8.67 -13.74
N VAL A 412 16.08 9.96 -13.78
CA VAL A 412 16.27 10.79 -12.60
C VAL A 412 15.38 12.02 -12.70
N SER A 413 14.80 12.40 -11.57
CA SER A 413 14.21 13.71 -11.33
C SER A 413 15.00 14.38 -10.22
N ASP A 414 15.25 15.67 -10.36
CA ASP A 414 15.87 16.51 -9.34
C ASP A 414 14.90 17.54 -8.75
N ASP A 415 13.61 17.51 -9.11
CA ASP A 415 12.59 18.47 -8.65
C ASP A 415 11.42 17.81 -7.92
N GLY A 416 11.55 16.53 -7.55
CA GLY A 416 10.51 15.76 -6.88
C GLY A 416 9.46 15.20 -7.83
N GLY A 417 9.80 14.99 -9.11
CA GLY A 417 9.01 14.22 -10.06
C GLY A 417 8.21 15.06 -11.06
N TYR A 418 8.36 16.38 -11.06
CA TYR A 418 7.75 17.28 -12.05
C TYR A 418 8.43 17.12 -13.41
N SER A 419 9.76 17.12 -13.44
CA SER A 419 10.56 16.86 -14.63
C SER A 419 11.52 15.68 -14.44
N TRP A 420 11.85 15.04 -15.56
CA TRP A 420 12.65 13.83 -15.61
C TRP A 420 13.63 13.86 -16.78
N PHE A 421 14.78 13.24 -16.59
CA PHE A 421 15.74 12.96 -17.66
C PHE A 421 16.25 11.52 -17.59
N LYS A 422 16.67 10.97 -18.74
CA LYS A 422 17.30 9.65 -18.80
C LYS A 422 18.76 9.80 -18.36
N ALA A 423 19.11 9.19 -17.22
CA ALA A 423 20.44 9.26 -16.65
C ALA A 423 21.36 8.14 -17.18
N LEU A 424 20.84 6.90 -17.30
CA LEU A 424 21.60 5.74 -17.77
C LEU A 424 20.75 4.88 -18.71
N ASN A 425 21.41 4.32 -19.75
CA ASN A 425 20.78 3.36 -20.65
C ASN A 425 20.89 1.94 -20.08
N GLY A 426 19.78 1.20 -20.05
CA GLY A 426 19.67 -0.14 -19.46
C GLY A 426 19.58 -0.15 -17.92
N PRO A 427 19.23 -1.32 -17.33
CA PRO A 427 19.01 -1.44 -15.89
C PRO A 427 20.30 -1.35 -15.09
N HIS A 428 20.25 -0.70 -13.93
CA HIS A 428 21.37 -0.53 -13.02
C HIS A 428 20.95 -0.70 -11.58
N HIS A 429 21.86 -1.19 -10.73
CA HIS A 429 21.78 -0.94 -9.30
C HIS A 429 22.31 0.47 -9.02
N TYR A 430 21.66 1.24 -8.16
CA TYR A 430 22.05 2.61 -7.81
C TYR A 430 21.96 2.87 -6.31
N SER A 431 22.74 3.83 -5.82
CA SER A 431 22.64 4.33 -4.44
C SER A 431 22.96 5.81 -4.35
N ILE A 432 22.31 6.48 -3.40
CA ILE A 432 22.53 7.90 -3.07
C ILE A 432 23.50 7.95 -1.88
N LEU A 433 24.53 8.78 -2.00
CA LEU A 433 25.55 9.02 -0.99
C LEU A 433 25.63 10.52 -0.69
N ASP A 434 26.19 10.85 0.49
CA ASP A 434 26.40 12.22 1.00
C ASP A 434 25.23 13.20 0.76
N SER A 435 24.01 12.75 1.08
CA SER A 435 22.77 13.53 0.96
C SER A 435 22.47 14.05 -0.46
N GLY A 436 22.82 13.26 -1.49
CA GLY A 436 22.63 13.63 -2.90
C GLY A 436 23.87 14.23 -3.58
N GLY A 437 24.92 14.54 -2.82
CA GLY A 437 26.19 15.04 -3.38
C GLY A 437 26.94 14.02 -4.24
N LEU A 438 26.61 12.74 -4.11
CA LEU A 438 27.17 11.67 -4.94
C LEU A 438 26.10 10.60 -5.23
N ILE A 439 25.93 10.25 -6.49
CA ILE A 439 25.16 9.09 -6.94
C ILE A 439 26.13 8.06 -7.50
N VAL A 440 25.94 6.79 -7.15
CA VAL A 440 26.71 5.66 -7.72
C VAL A 440 25.78 4.67 -8.42
N ALA A 441 26.27 4.04 -9.49
CA ALA A 441 25.52 3.04 -10.24
C ALA A 441 26.39 1.91 -10.80
N VAL A 442 25.87 0.70 -10.84
CA VAL A 442 26.52 -0.49 -11.43
C VAL A 442 25.54 -1.16 -12.41
N GLU A 443 26.02 -1.48 -13.61
CA GLU A 443 25.20 -2.08 -14.67
C GLU A 443 24.67 -3.45 -14.23
N HIS A 444 23.36 -3.67 -14.37
CA HIS A 444 22.75 -4.95 -14.04
C HIS A 444 22.82 -5.90 -15.24
N ASN A 445 23.59 -6.98 -15.11
CA ASN A 445 23.59 -8.06 -16.09
C ASN A 445 23.71 -9.43 -15.42
N PRO A 446 22.66 -10.29 -15.45
CA PRO A 446 22.72 -11.60 -14.80
C PRO A 446 23.60 -12.62 -15.54
N THR A 447 24.11 -12.30 -16.73
CA THR A 447 24.88 -13.22 -17.59
C THR A 447 26.33 -12.78 -17.85
N LYS A 448 26.70 -11.56 -17.45
CA LYS A 448 28.03 -11.00 -17.69
C LYS A 448 28.62 -10.47 -16.39
N PRO A 449 29.87 -10.82 -16.05
CA PRO A 449 30.52 -10.26 -14.88
C PRO A 449 30.87 -8.78 -15.12
N VAL A 450 30.88 -8.01 -14.04
CA VAL A 450 31.09 -6.56 -14.04
C VAL A 450 32.36 -6.21 -13.29
N ASN A 451 33.09 -5.21 -13.79
CA ASN A 451 34.27 -4.63 -13.15
C ASN A 451 34.26 -3.09 -13.09
N GLN A 452 33.19 -2.46 -13.54
CA GLN A 452 33.06 -0.99 -13.60
C GLN A 452 31.91 -0.51 -12.71
N ILE A 453 32.16 0.61 -12.04
CA ILE A 453 31.17 1.42 -11.33
C ILE A 453 31.10 2.80 -11.98
N LYS A 454 29.89 3.33 -12.09
CA LYS A 454 29.59 4.68 -12.58
C LYS A 454 29.31 5.57 -11.38
N PHE A 455 29.72 6.83 -11.42
CA PHE A 455 29.45 7.81 -10.38
C PHE A 455 29.15 9.19 -10.96
N SER A 456 28.32 9.98 -10.28
CA SER A 456 27.93 11.34 -10.64
C SER A 456 27.93 12.23 -9.40
N THR A 457 28.45 13.45 -9.55
CA THR A 457 28.47 14.50 -8.50
C THR A 457 27.56 15.68 -8.86
N ASP A 458 26.69 15.50 -9.86
CA ASP A 458 25.83 16.52 -10.47
C ASP A 458 24.39 16.00 -10.62
N GLU A 459 23.92 15.30 -9.59
CA GLU A 459 22.56 14.73 -9.50
C GLU A 459 22.19 13.80 -10.68
N GLY A 460 23.18 13.11 -11.28
CA GLY A 460 22.99 12.10 -12.32
C GLY A 460 23.07 12.60 -13.77
N GLN A 461 23.43 13.86 -13.99
CA GLN A 461 23.54 14.43 -15.34
C GLN A 461 24.80 13.95 -16.08
N CYS A 462 25.97 13.95 -15.42
CA CYS A 462 27.23 13.48 -15.97
C CYS A 462 27.77 12.29 -15.17
N TRP A 463 28.27 11.27 -15.86
CA TRP A 463 28.76 10.03 -15.25
C TRP A 463 30.25 9.81 -15.52
N GLY A 464 31.04 9.76 -14.45
CA GLY A 464 32.38 9.18 -14.46
C GLY A 464 32.31 7.65 -14.40
N VAL A 465 33.28 6.96 -15.00
CA VAL A 465 33.39 5.49 -14.96
C VAL A 465 34.71 5.12 -14.30
N TYR A 466 34.66 4.28 -13.26
CA TYR A 466 35.82 3.75 -12.56
C TYR A 466 35.87 2.23 -12.70
N ASN A 467 37.03 1.70 -13.09
CA ASN A 467 37.28 0.27 -13.14
C ASN A 467 37.79 -0.21 -11.77
N PHE A 468 36.94 -0.89 -11.00
CA PHE A 468 37.25 -1.29 -9.63
C PHE A 468 38.01 -2.62 -9.53
N THR A 469 38.08 -3.41 -10.59
CA THR A 469 38.85 -4.66 -10.61
C THR A 469 39.37 -5.01 -12.00
N ASN A 470 40.48 -5.74 -12.06
CA ASN A 470 40.95 -6.37 -13.31
C ASN A 470 40.35 -7.76 -13.53
N GLU A 471 39.76 -8.35 -12.49
CA GLU A 471 39.08 -9.65 -12.50
C GLU A 471 37.58 -9.41 -12.29
N PRO A 472 36.76 -9.41 -13.35
CA PRO A 472 35.33 -9.12 -13.26
C PRO A 472 34.58 -10.15 -12.42
N ILE A 473 33.57 -9.68 -11.68
CA ILE A 473 32.77 -10.51 -10.76
C ILE A 473 31.33 -10.64 -11.23
N MET A 474 30.67 -11.76 -10.90
CA MET A 474 29.22 -11.86 -11.04
C MET A 474 28.59 -11.01 -9.93
N PHE A 475 28.11 -9.84 -10.31
CA PHE A 475 27.59 -8.82 -9.39
C PHE A 475 26.23 -9.23 -8.82
N THR A 476 26.02 -9.00 -7.51
CA THR A 476 24.76 -9.32 -6.83
C THR A 476 24.07 -8.12 -6.19
N GLY A 477 24.79 -7.10 -5.71
CA GLY A 477 24.16 -5.93 -5.11
C GLY A 477 25.12 -4.86 -4.58
N LEU A 478 24.56 -3.69 -4.28
CA LEU A 478 25.22 -2.59 -3.56
C LEU A 478 24.83 -2.63 -2.09
N ALA A 479 25.78 -2.33 -1.19
CA ALA A 479 25.51 -2.03 0.21
C ALA A 479 26.13 -0.68 0.56
N SER A 480 25.30 0.24 1.03
CA SER A 480 25.70 1.52 1.63
C SER A 480 25.03 1.66 3.00
N GLU A 481 25.57 2.54 3.85
CA GLU A 481 24.97 2.81 5.16
C GLU A 481 23.58 3.45 4.99
N PRO A 482 22.54 2.99 5.70
CA PRO A 482 21.19 3.55 5.62
C PRO A 482 21.13 5.06 5.90
N GLY A 483 20.22 5.76 5.22
CA GLY A 483 20.04 7.21 5.36
C GLY A 483 21.01 8.07 4.54
N ALA A 484 21.74 7.47 3.59
CA ALA A 484 22.48 8.17 2.53
C ALA A 484 23.49 9.25 2.99
N ARG A 485 24.04 9.15 4.21
CA ARG A 485 25.03 10.10 4.79
C ARG A 485 26.48 9.66 4.61
N SER A 486 26.71 8.41 4.24
CA SER A 486 28.04 7.86 4.04
C SER A 486 28.63 8.24 2.67
N MET A 487 29.94 8.11 2.56
CA MET A 487 30.71 8.15 1.31
C MET A 487 31.32 6.78 0.96
N ASN A 488 30.99 5.76 1.76
CA ASN A 488 31.41 4.38 1.55
C ASN A 488 30.29 3.60 0.86
N VAL A 489 30.64 2.85 -0.19
CA VAL A 489 29.76 1.86 -0.83
C VAL A 489 30.52 0.56 -1.06
N SER A 490 29.92 -0.56 -0.70
CA SER A 490 30.42 -1.91 -0.94
C SER A 490 29.68 -2.56 -2.11
N LEU A 491 30.40 -2.93 -3.14
CA LEU A 491 29.92 -3.76 -4.23
C LEU A 491 30.07 -5.24 -3.83
N TRP A 492 29.00 -6.02 -3.94
CA TRP A 492 29.01 -7.44 -3.62
C TRP A 492 28.83 -8.30 -4.88
N GLY A 493 29.47 -9.45 -4.87
CA GLY A 493 29.30 -10.48 -5.89
C GLY A 493 30.13 -11.72 -5.59
N TYR A 494 30.25 -12.60 -6.58
CA TYR A 494 31.10 -13.78 -6.49
C TYR A 494 32.05 -13.88 -7.69
N SER A 495 33.23 -14.45 -7.44
CA SER A 495 34.14 -14.87 -8.50
C SER A 495 33.65 -16.22 -9.04
N ASP A 496 33.38 -16.28 -10.35
CA ASP A 496 33.07 -17.53 -11.05
C ASP A 496 34.36 -18.10 -11.67
N SER A 497 35.11 -18.86 -10.87
CA SER A 497 36.34 -19.54 -11.30
C SER A 497 36.13 -21.05 -11.34
N VAL A 498 36.68 -21.69 -12.38
CA VAL A 498 36.48 -23.12 -12.75
C VAL A 498 36.70 -24.11 -11.59
N PHE A 499 37.48 -23.72 -10.57
CA PHE A 499 37.84 -24.60 -9.44
C PHE A 499 37.28 -24.15 -8.09
N SER A 500 36.67 -22.96 -7.97
CA SER A 500 36.08 -22.45 -6.73
C SER A 500 35.22 -21.21 -6.97
N GLN A 501 33.95 -21.26 -6.57
CA GLN A 501 33.11 -20.08 -6.38
C GLN A 501 33.34 -19.54 -4.95
N TYR A 502 33.57 -18.24 -4.82
CA TYR A 502 33.71 -17.57 -3.52
C TYR A 502 33.12 -16.15 -3.57
N TRP A 503 32.62 -15.68 -2.43
CA TRP A 503 32.08 -14.34 -2.28
C TRP A 503 33.20 -13.31 -2.17
N VAL A 504 32.99 -12.13 -2.74
CA VAL A 504 33.95 -11.02 -2.70
C VAL A 504 33.18 -9.70 -2.56
N SER A 505 33.71 -8.79 -1.74
CA SER A 505 33.24 -7.41 -1.66
C SER A 505 34.35 -6.43 -2.01
N PHE A 506 33.95 -5.34 -2.67
CA PHE A 506 34.81 -4.21 -3.01
C PHE A 506 34.22 -2.95 -2.43
N THR A 507 34.84 -2.40 -1.39
CA THR A 507 34.39 -1.19 -0.71
C THR A 507 35.19 0.02 -1.17
N ILE A 508 34.48 1.04 -1.64
CA ILE A 508 35.02 2.28 -2.19
C ILE A 508 34.68 3.42 -1.24
N ASP A 509 35.70 4.15 -0.76
CA ASP A 509 35.55 5.39 0.01
C ASP A 509 35.79 6.61 -0.87
N PHE A 510 34.70 7.31 -1.23
CA PHE A 510 34.81 8.48 -2.09
C PHE A 510 35.38 9.72 -1.38
N ARG A 511 35.63 9.72 -0.06
CA ARG A 511 36.28 10.86 0.65
C ARG A 511 37.71 11.11 0.22
N GLU A 512 38.40 10.11 -0.31
CA GLU A 512 39.75 10.29 -0.86
C GLU A 512 39.74 10.98 -2.23
N LEU A 513 38.63 10.89 -2.97
CA LEU A 513 38.44 11.56 -4.25
C LEU A 513 37.85 12.96 -4.05
N LEU A 514 36.87 13.09 -3.16
CA LEU A 514 36.16 14.31 -2.80
C LEU A 514 36.58 14.75 -1.40
N THR A 515 37.58 15.64 -1.33
CA THR A 515 38.21 16.06 -0.06
C THR A 515 37.81 17.47 0.41
N ARG A 516 37.08 18.23 -0.42
CA ARG A 516 36.64 19.60 -0.11
C ARG A 516 35.27 19.58 0.54
N ASP A 517 35.12 20.12 1.73
CA ASP A 517 33.81 20.37 2.34
C ASP A 517 33.08 21.52 1.63
N CYS A 518 31.76 21.45 1.54
CA CYS A 518 30.93 22.51 0.98
C CYS A 518 30.83 23.71 1.94
N GLY A 519 30.89 24.93 1.39
CA GLY A 519 30.58 26.17 2.08
C GLY A 519 29.34 26.84 1.52
N ASP A 520 28.93 27.97 2.09
CA ASP A 520 27.70 28.69 1.67
C ASP A 520 27.67 29.02 0.16
N ASN A 521 28.85 29.26 -0.43
CA ASN A 521 29.02 29.53 -1.86
C ASN A 521 28.80 28.29 -2.75
N ASP A 522 28.60 27.10 -2.21
CA ASP A 522 28.26 25.89 -2.96
C ASP A 522 26.74 25.64 -3.03
N TYR A 523 25.94 26.37 -2.24
CA TYR A 523 24.49 26.19 -2.18
C TYR A 523 23.69 27.26 -2.95
N VAL A 524 22.55 26.85 -3.52
CA VAL A 524 21.55 27.72 -4.16
C VAL A 524 20.22 27.66 -3.43
N PRO A 525 19.49 28.79 -3.33
CA PRO A 525 18.09 28.77 -2.95
C PRO A 525 17.26 28.11 -4.06
N TRP A 526 16.45 27.12 -3.69
CA TRP A 526 15.48 26.45 -4.56
C TRP A 526 14.10 26.51 -3.91
N LEU A 527 13.08 26.90 -4.66
CA LEU A 527 11.68 26.89 -4.23
C LEU A 527 11.05 25.56 -4.65
N ALA A 528 10.56 24.81 -3.67
CA ALA A 528 9.87 23.55 -3.95
C ALA A 528 8.52 23.79 -4.63
N HIS A 529 8.12 22.85 -5.50
CA HIS A 529 6.85 22.88 -6.23
C HIS A 529 6.63 24.14 -7.09
N SER A 530 7.71 24.79 -7.52
CA SER A 530 7.65 25.99 -8.36
C SER A 530 7.41 25.61 -9.83
N ASP A 531 6.39 26.21 -10.43
CA ASP A 531 5.97 25.97 -11.83
C ASP A 531 5.86 27.28 -12.63
N ASP A 532 5.33 28.36 -12.03
CA ASP A 532 5.31 29.71 -12.59
C ASP A 532 5.77 30.76 -11.57
N ILE A 533 7.04 31.16 -11.68
CA ILE A 533 7.69 32.22 -10.87
C ILE A 533 6.91 33.57 -10.93
N SER A 534 6.04 33.78 -11.92
CA SER A 534 5.20 34.98 -12.03
C SER A 534 3.92 34.94 -11.18
N ASP A 535 3.47 33.76 -10.74
CA ASP A 535 2.36 33.63 -9.80
C ASP A 535 2.81 33.95 -8.36
N ARG A 536 1.95 34.67 -7.64
CA ARG A 536 2.10 34.90 -6.21
C ARG A 536 1.89 33.61 -5.41
N ASN A 537 1.11 32.65 -5.91
CA ASN A 537 0.85 31.37 -5.25
C ASN A 537 1.84 30.24 -5.64
N ASP A 538 2.80 30.50 -6.54
CA ASP A 538 3.86 29.56 -6.97
C ASP A 538 4.49 28.75 -5.81
N GLY A 539 4.48 27.43 -5.86
CA GLY A 539 5.00 26.57 -4.78
C GLY A 539 4.18 26.52 -3.48
N CYS A 540 2.96 27.07 -3.44
CA CYS A 540 2.03 26.89 -2.31
C CYS A 540 1.44 25.46 -2.33
N MET A 541 2.01 24.55 -1.54
CA MET A 541 1.46 23.19 -1.39
C MET A 541 0.97 22.97 0.03
N LEU A 542 -0.31 22.63 0.19
CA LEU A 542 -0.96 22.44 1.49
C LEU A 542 -0.77 23.68 2.38
N GLY A 543 -1.06 24.84 1.80
CA GLY A 543 -1.06 26.12 2.48
C GLY A 543 0.29 26.74 2.86
N TYR A 544 1.43 26.18 2.45
CA TYR A 544 2.73 26.86 2.61
C TYR A 544 3.75 26.49 1.54
N LYS A 545 4.66 27.44 1.27
CA LYS A 545 5.85 27.28 0.43
C LYS A 545 7.03 26.81 1.26
N GLU A 546 7.95 26.06 0.66
CA GLU A 546 9.21 25.68 1.28
C GLU A 546 10.39 26.06 0.39
N LYS A 547 11.31 26.83 0.96
CA LYS A 547 12.55 27.23 0.30
C LYS A 547 13.72 26.47 0.89
N PHE A 548 14.43 25.73 0.05
CA PHE A 548 15.57 24.90 0.41
C PHE A 548 16.89 25.56 -0.02
N LEU A 549 17.97 25.23 0.69
CA LEU A 549 19.33 25.43 0.21
C LEU A 549 19.83 24.08 -0.34
N ARG A 550 19.98 23.99 -1.67
CA ARG A 550 20.44 22.78 -2.37
C ARG A 550 21.84 22.97 -2.90
N LEU A 551 22.63 21.90 -2.94
CA LEU A 551 23.97 21.91 -3.52
C LEU A 551 23.87 22.26 -5.02
N ARG A 552 24.71 23.17 -5.52
CA ARG A 552 24.75 23.43 -6.97
C ARG A 552 25.29 22.20 -7.69
N LYS A 553 24.70 21.87 -8.83
CA LYS A 553 25.10 20.78 -9.73
C LYS A 553 26.56 20.88 -10.23
N ASP A 554 27.15 22.08 -10.25
CA ASP A 554 28.56 22.30 -10.62
C ASP A 554 29.53 22.30 -9.41
N SER A 555 29.02 22.26 -8.18
CA SER A 555 29.81 22.41 -6.96
C SER A 555 30.21 21.07 -6.39
N VAL A 556 31.39 20.62 -6.82
CA VAL A 556 32.00 19.37 -6.36
C VAL A 556 32.59 19.56 -4.95
N CYS A 557 31.89 19.07 -3.93
CA CYS A 557 32.28 19.07 -2.52
C CYS A 557 31.45 18.07 -1.68
N LEU A 558 31.81 17.93 -0.40
CA LEU A 558 31.09 17.13 0.60
C LEU A 558 30.07 17.98 1.37
N ASN A 559 28.80 17.56 1.40
CA ASN A 559 27.81 17.99 2.37
C ASN A 559 28.21 17.54 3.79
N GLY A 560 28.69 16.29 3.91
CA GLY A 560 29.15 15.69 5.15
C GLY A 560 28.02 15.14 6.05
N ARG A 561 28.37 14.22 6.97
CA ARG A 561 27.40 13.52 7.83
C ARG A 561 26.48 14.44 8.65
N GLN A 562 26.99 15.62 9.02
CA GLN A 562 26.28 16.59 9.86
C GLN A 562 25.33 17.50 9.05
N PHE A 563 25.28 17.36 7.72
CA PHE A 563 24.34 18.07 6.87
C PHE A 563 22.89 17.85 7.33
N LYS A 564 22.13 18.93 7.39
CA LYS A 564 20.71 18.93 7.76
C LYS A 564 19.97 19.82 6.80
N VAL A 565 18.96 19.25 6.17
CA VAL A 565 17.97 20.00 5.40
C VAL A 565 17.15 20.83 6.39
N ASN A 566 17.13 22.14 6.20
CA ASN A 566 16.35 23.08 7.01
C ASN A 566 15.62 24.06 6.08
N PRO A 567 14.40 23.73 5.60
CA PRO A 567 13.65 24.61 4.74
C PRO A 567 13.14 25.83 5.51
N GLU A 568 13.00 26.96 4.82
CA GLU A 568 12.27 28.13 5.32
C GLU A 568 10.80 28.04 4.87
N PRO A 569 9.84 27.75 5.78
CA PRO A 569 8.43 27.70 5.43
C PRO A 569 7.85 29.12 5.35
N THR A 570 7.06 29.40 4.30
CA THR A 570 6.32 30.66 4.14
C THR A 570 4.82 30.34 3.98
N PRO A 571 3.94 30.75 4.91
CA PRO A 571 2.51 30.44 4.83
C PRO A 571 1.85 31.17 3.64
N CYS A 572 0.89 30.49 3.02
CA CYS A 572 0.06 30.99 1.95
C CYS A 572 -1.31 31.45 2.48
N LEU A 573 -2.02 32.28 1.72
CA LEU A 573 -3.43 32.60 2.03
C LEU A 573 -4.30 31.38 1.70
N CYS A 574 -5.26 31.04 2.57
CA CYS A 574 -6.15 29.92 2.29
C CYS A 574 -7.05 30.20 1.08
N THR A 575 -7.20 29.22 0.20
CA THR A 575 -8.21 29.16 -0.87
C THR A 575 -9.22 28.03 -0.57
N LEU A 576 -10.24 27.84 -1.41
CA LEU A 576 -11.11 26.66 -1.28
C LEU A 576 -10.36 25.34 -1.50
N ASP A 577 -9.25 25.35 -2.23
CA ASP A 577 -8.48 24.13 -2.54
C ASP A 577 -7.71 23.58 -1.33
N ASP A 578 -7.44 24.41 -0.31
CA ASP A 578 -6.92 23.95 0.99
C ASP A 578 -7.98 23.20 1.85
N PHE A 579 -9.21 22.98 1.33
CA PHE A 579 -10.32 22.31 2.02
C PHE A 579 -10.96 21.15 1.22
N LEU A 580 -10.90 19.95 1.78
CA LEU A 580 -11.69 18.79 1.36
C LEU A 580 -13.20 19.03 1.59
N CYS A 581 -14.04 18.37 0.80
CA CYS A 581 -15.47 18.33 1.11
C CYS A 581 -15.72 17.48 2.36
N ASP A 582 -16.55 18.00 3.25
CA ASP A 582 -16.99 17.28 4.43
C ASP A 582 -18.11 16.27 4.10
N PHE A 583 -18.46 15.42 5.05
CA PHE A 583 -19.44 14.36 4.86
C PHE A 583 -20.77 14.84 4.23
N GLY A 584 -21.20 14.17 3.16
CA GLY A 584 -22.43 14.50 2.42
C GLY A 584 -22.29 15.69 1.46
N TYR A 585 -21.06 16.09 1.13
CA TYR A 585 -20.75 17.08 0.09
C TYR A 585 -19.78 16.49 -0.94
N PHE A 586 -19.75 17.06 -2.14
CA PHE A 586 -18.87 16.65 -3.25
C PHE A 586 -18.45 17.84 -4.09
N ARG A 587 -17.26 17.77 -4.71
CA ARG A 587 -16.86 18.72 -5.76
C ARG A 587 -17.43 18.28 -7.10
N LYS A 588 -17.80 19.25 -7.94
CA LYS A 588 -17.97 18.99 -9.38
C LYS A 588 -16.61 19.03 -10.06
N GLU A 589 -16.51 18.35 -11.20
CA GLU A 589 -15.36 18.46 -12.10
C GLU A 589 -15.07 19.94 -12.42
N ASN A 590 -13.80 20.35 -12.33
CA ASN A 590 -13.33 21.73 -12.51
C ASN A 590 -13.98 22.77 -11.57
N SER A 591 -14.33 22.40 -10.33
CA SER A 591 -14.92 23.30 -9.33
C SER A 591 -14.32 23.06 -7.93
N SER A 592 -13.73 24.10 -7.34
CA SER A 592 -13.27 24.09 -5.94
C SER A 592 -14.43 24.12 -4.92
N GLU A 593 -15.65 24.47 -5.36
CA GLU A 593 -16.83 24.46 -4.48
C GLU A 593 -17.32 23.05 -4.12
N CYS A 594 -17.52 22.82 -2.82
CA CYS A 594 -18.19 21.66 -2.26
C CYS A 594 -19.70 21.85 -2.21
N LEU A 595 -20.44 21.03 -2.96
CA LEU A 595 -21.90 21.08 -3.08
C LEU A 595 -22.56 19.96 -2.29
N GLU A 596 -23.73 20.23 -1.72
CA GLU A 596 -24.51 19.25 -0.96
C GLU A 596 -24.96 18.09 -1.87
N GLN A 597 -24.76 16.84 -1.43
CA GLN A 597 -25.32 15.68 -2.11
C GLN A 597 -26.85 15.66 -1.97
N PRO A 598 -27.63 15.58 -3.08
CA PRO A 598 -29.09 15.71 -3.02
C PRO A 598 -29.79 14.50 -2.36
N ASP A 599 -29.17 13.31 -2.40
CA ASP A 599 -29.61 12.12 -1.66
C ASP A 599 -28.38 11.41 -1.08
N LEU A 600 -28.30 11.25 0.24
CA LEU A 600 -27.34 10.33 0.87
C LEU A 600 -27.77 8.88 0.56
N LYS A 601 -26.91 8.13 -0.14
CA LYS A 601 -27.18 6.76 -0.61
C LYS A 601 -26.05 5.81 -0.22
N GLY A 602 -26.37 4.52 -0.13
CA GLY A 602 -25.40 3.46 0.14
C GLY A 602 -24.61 3.68 1.44
N GLN A 603 -23.29 3.67 1.33
CA GLN A 603 -22.35 3.75 2.44
C GLN A 603 -22.47 5.04 3.26
N ASP A 604 -22.67 6.20 2.61
CA ASP A 604 -22.81 7.47 3.32
C ASP A 604 -24.05 7.45 4.23
N LEU A 605 -25.15 6.85 3.76
CA LEU A 605 -26.33 6.64 4.58
C LEU A 605 -26.08 5.65 5.72
N GLU A 606 -25.31 4.57 5.52
CA GLU A 606 -24.97 3.62 6.59
C GLU A 606 -24.09 4.27 7.68
N PHE A 607 -23.07 5.04 7.28
CA PHE A 607 -22.25 5.86 8.18
C PHE A 607 -23.10 6.88 8.95
N CYS A 608 -24.03 7.57 8.28
CA CYS A 608 -24.90 8.55 8.94
C CYS A 608 -25.89 7.93 9.94
N LEU A 609 -26.29 6.67 9.74
CA LEU A 609 -27.24 5.96 10.61
C LEU A 609 -26.57 5.22 11.78
N HIS A 610 -25.33 4.77 11.60
CA HIS A 610 -24.62 3.91 12.55
C HIS A 610 -23.33 4.51 13.14
N GLY A 611 -22.87 5.65 12.62
CA GLY A 611 -21.83 6.45 13.24
C GLY A 611 -22.22 6.88 14.66
N LYS A 612 -21.22 7.10 15.52
CA LYS A 612 -21.43 7.68 16.84
C LYS A 612 -21.81 9.16 16.70
N GLU A 613 -22.50 9.68 17.71
CA GLU A 613 -22.93 11.08 17.78
C GLU A 613 -21.72 12.03 17.98
N GLU A 614 -20.93 12.23 16.93
CA GLU A 614 -20.06 13.39 16.78
C GLU A 614 -20.82 14.47 16.01
N LYS A 615 -20.81 15.70 16.55
CA LYS A 615 -21.30 16.87 15.84
C LYS A 615 -20.35 17.13 14.66
N LEU A 616 -20.76 16.85 13.44
CA LEU A 616 -19.96 17.26 12.28
C LEU A 616 -20.14 18.76 12.05
N MET A 617 -19.02 19.44 11.77
CA MET A 617 -18.97 20.89 11.57
C MET A 617 -19.35 21.28 10.13
N THR A 618 -20.52 20.86 9.64
CA THR A 618 -20.80 20.87 8.20
C THR A 618 -21.27 22.24 7.70
N SER A 619 -20.32 23.06 7.23
CA SER A 619 -20.56 24.06 6.17
C SER A 619 -20.21 23.54 4.77
N GLY A 620 -19.93 22.24 4.66
CA GLY A 620 -19.50 21.56 3.43
C GLY A 620 -17.99 21.39 3.28
N TYR A 621 -17.17 22.04 4.10
CA TYR A 621 -15.71 22.11 3.92
C TYR A 621 -14.94 21.79 5.21
N ARG A 622 -13.94 20.92 5.10
CA ARG A 622 -12.93 20.65 6.14
C ARG A 622 -11.53 20.82 5.56
N ARG A 623 -10.66 21.51 6.29
CA ARG A 623 -9.25 21.72 5.91
C ARG A 623 -8.53 20.39 5.62
N ILE A 624 -7.65 20.37 4.62
CA ILE A 624 -6.79 19.20 4.33
C ILE A 624 -5.88 18.91 5.55
N PRO A 625 -5.70 17.64 5.97
CA PRO A 625 -4.80 17.31 7.07
C PRO A 625 -3.33 17.63 6.77
N GLY A 626 -2.70 18.35 7.70
CA GLY A 626 -1.31 18.84 7.57
C GLY A 626 -1.17 20.17 6.82
N ASP A 627 -2.28 20.76 6.34
CA ASP A 627 -2.32 22.09 5.73
C ASP A 627 -2.01 23.22 6.73
N LYS A 628 -1.27 24.25 6.28
CA LYS A 628 -0.82 25.38 7.13
C LYS A 628 -1.02 26.78 6.53
N CYS A 629 -1.98 26.96 5.61
CA CYS A 629 -2.44 28.28 5.16
C CYS A 629 -2.88 29.20 6.33
N GLU A 630 -2.74 30.51 6.14
CA GLU A 630 -3.11 31.54 7.14
C GLU A 630 -3.89 32.69 6.48
N GLY A 631 -5.03 33.05 7.06
CA GLY A 631 -5.93 34.06 6.46
C GLY A 631 -6.56 33.57 5.16
N GLY A 632 -7.01 34.49 4.30
CA GLY A 632 -7.71 34.13 3.06
C GLY A 632 -9.15 33.66 3.32
N GLU A 633 -9.59 32.63 2.60
CA GLU A 633 -10.94 32.09 2.69
C GLU A 633 -11.10 31.12 3.87
N THR A 634 -12.15 31.33 4.67
CA THR A 634 -12.49 30.44 5.79
C THR A 634 -14.00 30.16 5.77
N PRO A 635 -14.44 28.99 5.25
CA PRO A 635 -15.84 28.60 5.26
C PRO A 635 -16.47 28.63 6.67
N THR A 636 -17.63 29.25 6.81
CA THR A 636 -18.31 29.49 8.10
C THR A 636 -18.95 28.22 8.65
N ARG A 637 -18.29 27.59 9.64
CA ARG A 637 -18.71 26.28 10.19
C ARG A 637 -19.84 26.39 11.22
N GLU A 638 -20.82 25.49 11.11
CA GLU A 638 -21.85 25.24 12.13
C GLU A 638 -21.83 23.76 12.57
N GLU A 639 -22.11 23.50 13.85
CA GLU A 639 -22.19 22.14 14.39
C GLU A 639 -23.58 21.54 14.14
N ILE A 640 -23.67 20.50 13.31
CA ILE A 640 -24.93 19.82 12.98
C ILE A 640 -24.88 18.36 13.40
N ASP A 641 -25.95 17.88 14.05
CA ASP A 641 -26.17 16.46 14.28
C ASP A 641 -26.62 15.75 12.98
N LEU A 642 -25.72 14.92 12.45
CA LEU A 642 -25.98 14.07 11.29
C LEU A 642 -27.24 13.21 11.43
N ARG A 643 -27.48 12.67 12.62
CA ARG A 643 -28.57 11.72 12.88
C ARG A 643 -29.92 12.39 12.67
N THR A 644 -30.07 13.62 13.16
CA THR A 644 -31.25 14.46 12.92
C THR A 644 -31.46 14.73 11.41
N ARG A 645 -30.40 15.01 10.64
CA ARG A 645 -30.47 15.22 9.18
C ARG A 645 -30.91 13.95 8.45
N CYS A 646 -30.26 12.81 8.70
CA CYS A 646 -30.54 11.56 7.98
C CYS A 646 -31.89 10.92 8.34
N VAL A 647 -32.37 11.07 9.58
CA VAL A 647 -33.75 10.69 9.95
C VAL A 647 -34.79 11.56 9.22
N ASN A 648 -34.49 12.82 8.92
CA ASN A 648 -35.37 13.69 8.14
C ASN A 648 -35.37 13.33 6.64
N VAL A 649 -34.23 12.93 6.06
CA VAL A 649 -34.15 12.40 4.68
C VAL A 649 -35.03 11.16 4.52
N LEU A 650 -34.95 10.20 5.46
CA LEU A 650 -35.80 9.00 5.49
C LEU A 650 -37.31 9.34 5.55
N LYS A 651 -37.70 10.35 6.34
CA LYS A 651 -39.10 10.82 6.43
C LYS A 651 -39.58 11.50 5.14
N SER A 652 -38.71 12.26 4.48
CA SER A 652 -39.02 12.95 3.22
C SER A 652 -39.37 11.95 2.10
N SER A 653 -38.52 10.95 1.88
CA SER A 653 -38.73 9.92 0.85
C SER A 653 -40.01 9.10 1.07
N SER A 654 -40.27 8.66 2.31
CA SER A 654 -41.47 7.88 2.66
C SER A 654 -42.79 8.63 2.41
N SER A 655 -42.83 9.93 2.72
CA SER A 655 -44.06 10.73 2.70
C SER A 655 -44.63 10.88 1.29
N ALA A 656 -43.77 11.13 0.29
CA ALA A 656 -44.22 11.31 -1.09
C ALA A 656 -44.82 10.02 -1.70
N ALA A 657 -44.16 8.87 -1.51
CA ALA A 657 -44.62 7.59 -2.05
C ALA A 657 -45.97 7.14 -1.45
N ILE A 658 -46.17 7.36 -0.14
CA ILE A 658 -47.43 7.03 0.54
C ILE A 658 -48.56 7.96 0.09
N ILE A 659 -48.31 9.27 -0.05
CA ILE A 659 -49.34 10.21 -0.52
C ILE A 659 -49.75 9.91 -1.97
N VAL A 660 -48.79 9.60 -2.86
CA VAL A 660 -49.08 9.25 -4.27
C VAL A 660 -49.85 7.93 -4.37
N THR A 661 -49.47 6.89 -3.62
CA THR A 661 -50.21 5.61 -3.64
C THR A 661 -51.61 5.74 -3.05
N VAL A 662 -51.79 6.46 -1.93
CA VAL A 662 -53.12 6.74 -1.35
C VAL A 662 -54.00 7.56 -2.28
N THR A 663 -53.46 8.59 -2.96
CA THR A 663 -54.24 9.39 -3.92
C THR A 663 -54.61 8.61 -5.19
N ILE A 664 -53.73 7.74 -5.71
CA ILE A 664 -54.06 6.83 -6.82
C ILE A 664 -55.16 5.84 -6.40
N VAL A 665 -55.08 5.22 -5.22
CA VAL A 665 -56.11 4.30 -4.72
C VAL A 665 -57.45 5.03 -4.48
N MET A 666 -57.42 6.28 -3.99
CA MET A 666 -58.63 7.09 -3.83
C MET A 666 -59.25 7.46 -5.19
N LEU A 667 -58.44 7.84 -6.18
CA LEU A 667 -58.92 8.12 -7.54
C LEU A 667 -59.51 6.88 -8.23
N LEU A 668 -58.87 5.72 -8.09
CA LEU A 668 -59.36 4.45 -8.64
C LEU A 668 -60.68 4.01 -7.98
N SER A 669 -60.81 4.18 -6.67
CA SER A 669 -62.07 3.86 -5.96
C SER A 669 -63.20 4.85 -6.27
N ILE A 670 -62.90 6.14 -6.48
CA ILE A 670 -63.88 7.12 -6.98
C ILE A 670 -64.32 6.77 -8.42
N ALA A 671 -63.39 6.40 -9.30
CA ALA A 671 -63.69 5.99 -10.67
C ALA A 671 -64.53 4.70 -10.72
N ALA A 672 -64.19 3.71 -9.89
CA ALA A 672 -64.97 2.49 -9.73
C ALA A 672 -66.38 2.79 -9.20
N GLY A 673 -66.51 3.64 -8.18
CA GLY A 673 -67.79 4.10 -7.65
C GLY A 673 -68.67 4.81 -8.70
N ALA A 674 -68.08 5.70 -9.50
CA ALA A 674 -68.77 6.39 -10.59
C ALA A 674 -69.26 5.42 -11.68
N LEU A 675 -68.46 4.41 -12.04
CA LEU A 675 -68.86 3.34 -12.97
C LEU A 675 -69.99 2.46 -12.38
N PHE A 676 -69.94 2.16 -11.08
CA PHE A 676 -70.97 1.38 -10.40
C PHE A 676 -72.31 2.12 -10.36
N ILE A 677 -72.29 3.41 -10.01
CA ILE A 677 -73.46 4.30 -10.03
C ILE A 677 -74.02 4.43 -11.45
N LYS A 678 -73.17 4.65 -12.46
CA LYS A 678 -73.61 4.73 -13.87
C LYS A 678 -74.29 3.45 -14.34
N LYS A 679 -73.82 2.27 -13.90
CA LYS A 679 -74.37 0.97 -14.28
C LYS A 679 -75.70 0.63 -13.58
N TYR A 680 -75.93 1.09 -12.36
CA TYR A 680 -77.10 0.67 -11.54
C TYR A 680 -78.13 1.77 -11.23
N VAL A 681 -77.80 3.05 -11.37
CA VAL A 681 -78.71 4.17 -11.02
C VAL A 681 -79.31 4.87 -12.25
N CYS A 682 -78.62 4.87 -13.39
CA CYS A 682 -79.08 5.55 -14.62
C CYS A 682 -79.61 4.59 -15.71
N GLY A 683 -79.61 3.28 -15.48
CA GLY A 683 -79.99 2.24 -16.45
C GLY A 683 -81.31 1.52 -16.13
N GLY A 684 -82.32 2.23 -15.62
CA GLY A 684 -83.55 1.62 -15.11
C GLY A 684 -84.77 1.73 -16.04
N ARG A 685 -85.19 0.62 -16.65
CA ARG A 685 -86.62 0.28 -16.81
C ARG A 685 -86.81 -1.23 -17.01
N PHE A 686 -87.89 -1.74 -16.42
CA PHE A 686 -88.19 -3.16 -16.24
C PHE A 686 -89.60 -3.46 -16.80
N LEU A 687 -89.89 -4.76 -17.00
CA LEU A 687 -91.22 -5.41 -17.06
C LEU A 687 -91.93 -5.65 -18.43
N VAL A 688 -92.00 -6.95 -18.77
CA VAL A 688 -93.24 -7.76 -18.95
C VAL A 688 -93.90 -7.95 -20.34
N HIS A 689 -94.28 -9.22 -20.57
CA HIS A 689 -95.00 -9.79 -21.71
C HIS A 689 -96.45 -9.29 -21.91
N ARG A 690 -96.97 -9.42 -23.14
CA ARG A 690 -98.39 -9.67 -23.45
C ARG A 690 -98.59 -10.48 -24.74
N TYR A 691 -99.78 -11.07 -24.91
CA TYR A 691 -100.13 -12.08 -25.93
C TYR A 691 -101.16 -11.58 -26.98
N SER A 692 -101.28 -12.36 -28.07
CA SER A 692 -102.45 -12.53 -28.99
C SER A 692 -102.44 -11.76 -30.34
N VAL A 693 -103.06 -12.20 -31.46
CA VAL A 693 -103.52 -13.53 -31.98
C VAL A 693 -103.91 -13.38 -33.49
N LEU A 694 -103.71 -14.43 -34.33
CA LEU A 694 -104.29 -14.71 -35.69
C LEU A 694 -104.15 -13.70 -36.86
N GLN A 695 -103.77 -14.19 -38.07
CA GLN A 695 -104.68 -14.43 -39.21
C GLN A 695 -103.99 -14.96 -40.52
N GLN A 696 -104.29 -16.23 -40.86
CA GLN A 696 -104.63 -16.85 -42.17
C GLN A 696 -103.83 -16.72 -43.50
N HIS A 697 -103.55 -17.90 -44.09
CA HIS A 697 -103.53 -18.29 -45.53
C HIS A 697 -102.54 -17.54 -46.49
N ALA A 698 -102.12 -18.08 -47.66
CA ALA A 698 -102.56 -19.26 -48.41
C ALA A 698 -101.41 -19.91 -49.22
N GLU A 699 -101.60 -21.20 -49.56
CA GLU A 699 -101.24 -21.86 -50.84
C GLU A 699 -99.76 -22.03 -51.28
N ALA A 700 -99.36 -23.05 -52.05
CA ALA A 700 -99.75 -24.44 -52.28
C ALA A 700 -99.03 -24.90 -53.57
N ASN A 701 -98.63 -26.18 -53.61
CA ASN A 701 -98.25 -26.95 -54.81
C ASN A 701 -96.91 -26.62 -55.51
N GLY A 702 -95.90 -27.43 -55.19
CA GLY A 702 -94.70 -27.68 -55.98
C GLY A 702 -94.25 -29.13 -55.78
N LEU A 703 -94.83 -30.06 -56.55
CA LEU A 703 -94.68 -31.51 -56.40
C LEU A 703 -93.78 -32.08 -57.50
N ASN A 704 -92.72 -32.82 -57.12
CA ASN A 704 -92.33 -34.15 -57.67
C ASN A 704 -90.81 -34.42 -57.58
N GLY A 705 -90.45 -35.67 -57.22
CA GLY A 705 -89.20 -36.31 -57.65
C GLY A 705 -88.32 -36.87 -56.52
N ASP A 706 -88.33 -38.18 -56.33
CA ASP A 706 -87.41 -38.92 -55.46
C ASP A 706 -86.09 -39.33 -56.18
N GLU A 707 -85.01 -39.46 -55.39
CA GLU A 707 -83.76 -40.24 -55.61
C GLU A 707 -82.78 -39.90 -56.78
N PRO A 708 -81.48 -40.31 -56.71
CA PRO A 708 -80.60 -40.58 -55.53
C PRO A 708 -79.13 -40.02 -55.69
N LEU A 709 -78.21 -40.46 -54.82
CA LEU A 709 -76.72 -40.60 -54.94
C LEU A 709 -75.72 -39.62 -54.22
N GLU A 710 -74.91 -40.25 -53.34
CA GLU A 710 -73.43 -40.27 -53.20
C GLU A 710 -72.50 -39.05 -52.91
N THR A 711 -71.51 -39.36 -52.03
CA THR A 711 -70.13 -38.83 -51.90
C THR A 711 -69.85 -37.39 -51.41
N ASP A 712 -68.67 -37.06 -50.82
CA ASP A 712 -67.75 -37.73 -49.87
C ASP A 712 -66.66 -36.68 -49.45
N HIS A 713 -65.79 -37.06 -48.51
CA HIS A 713 -64.38 -36.65 -48.33
C HIS A 713 -63.99 -35.51 -47.36
N THR A 714 -63.31 -36.01 -46.32
CA THR A 714 -62.29 -35.42 -45.42
C THR A 714 -60.91 -35.36 -46.15
N PRO A 715 -59.70 -35.23 -45.51
CA PRO A 715 -59.28 -34.96 -44.12
C PRO A 715 -58.38 -33.69 -44.04
N ASN A 716 -57.40 -33.44 -43.15
CA ASN A 716 -56.72 -34.11 -42.01
C ASN A 716 -56.05 -33.00 -41.13
N GLY A 717 -55.57 -33.19 -39.89
CA GLY A 717 -55.69 -34.29 -38.94
C GLY A 717 -54.65 -34.19 -37.78
N LYS A 718 -55.11 -34.40 -36.53
CA LYS A 718 -54.36 -34.76 -35.28
C LYS A 718 -53.25 -33.79 -34.77
N ILE A 719 -53.04 -33.49 -33.48
CA ILE A 719 -53.24 -34.14 -32.16
C ILE A 719 -52.38 -35.38 -31.89
N GLU A 720 -51.33 -35.25 -31.07
CA GLU A 720 -50.99 -36.24 -30.04
C GLU A 720 -50.20 -35.60 -28.87
N PHE A 721 -50.34 -36.19 -27.67
CA PHE A 721 -49.59 -35.84 -26.45
C PHE A 721 -48.24 -36.58 -26.42
N HIS A 722 -47.26 -36.07 -25.67
CA HIS A 722 -46.39 -36.95 -24.89
C HIS A 722 -45.96 -36.30 -23.57
N ASN A 723 -46.18 -37.03 -22.48
CA ASN A 723 -45.36 -36.96 -21.27
C ASN A 723 -43.99 -37.59 -21.60
N ASP A 724 -42.93 -37.20 -20.89
CA ASP A 724 -42.08 -38.15 -20.16
C ASP A 724 -41.12 -37.40 -19.22
N SER A 725 -40.62 -38.12 -18.22
CA SER A 725 -39.74 -37.66 -17.15
C SER A 725 -38.27 -38.01 -17.44
N ASP A 726 -37.45 -37.79 -16.41
CA ASP A 726 -36.12 -38.37 -16.10
C ASP A 726 -35.02 -37.30 -16.17
N GLU A 727 -34.49 -36.83 -15.04
CA GLU A 727 -33.54 -37.44 -14.07
C GLU A 727 -32.06 -37.33 -14.50
N ASP A 728 -31.34 -36.54 -13.69
CA ASP A 728 -29.99 -36.78 -13.19
C ASP A 728 -28.69 -36.66 -14.03
N LEU A 729 -27.63 -36.39 -13.24
CA LEU A 729 -26.18 -36.55 -13.45
C LEU A 729 -25.36 -35.43 -14.15
N LEU A 730 -24.69 -34.67 -13.28
CA LEU A 730 -23.24 -34.42 -13.20
C LEU A 730 -22.36 -34.62 -14.47
N GLU A 731 -21.62 -33.56 -14.82
CA GLU A 731 -20.14 -33.55 -14.75
C GLU A 731 -19.67 -32.21 -14.16
#